data_AF-A0A1I3MLE3-F1
#
_entry.id   AF-A0A1I3MLE3-F1
#
_cell.length_a   1.000
_cell.length_b   1.000
_cell.length_c   1.000
_cell.angle_alpha   90.00
_cell.angle_beta   90.00
_cell.angle_gamma   90.00
#
_symmetry.space_group_name_H-M   'P 1'
#
loop_
_entity.id
_entity.type
_entity.pdbx_description
1 polymer ?
#
loop_
_entity_poly.entity_id
_entity_poly.type
_entity_poly.pdbx_seq_one_letter_code
_entity_poly.pdbx_strand_id
1 'polypeptide(L)'
;MSMSADAMELTEAEITARYDAALALLSGFDHAPRLGKASERTAPERSPGIGTRSRFRSTTPGLVTRRTTPAGAVHLRDTIEGEGLVTPARAQVLQGMLRALAIALAIGGALEDRSGLDALKAANLAGRLPEGDRAKFTELLEAEALAVGHVFANALAFLIAPLRGTTSTEVASPEEVLTDNAQAMLEGLLWEIDQRLDGLDDDQMVATLAAQCEALLARLADRAQHAARGAIFGAASYRIEADDLTLNGFAPALRAAGKPLVMQFKKPHEVVGNHIAKHQALKLSKMLMAYDFERKLNPFADLGGFIFTFMGDGAPGTGKTTLIQMMAGLIHGYCEVAGYPFRYENLSTDSIDSYQGKSAQNAKAFINGVLDPNVIGFGTIDDIDQLAGKRGDRQASAGQLEITAVLMESFAGANTVVRGNCTFGMFSNYPENVDDALRQRAGARFLVDGPQTREDYIDILALLLGKRHDIPMGEHELYAAQELTRAVAESFAKHSRPAEQKLAQVFDDVRGRIGELDTIAKIGTYLKGIHMADERFTGRAIKNITDAVKVRAMDVELPDEWFETPEAFMHKAYDDKMGMVNEMRVPITTEMVLQEVNRYADSEFRYADKSDEVAIDNAVRDMGRMEEAKRRYLAGKG
;
A
#
# COMPACT_ATOMS: atom_id res chain seq x y z
N MET A 1 -7.49 22.71 4.46
CA MET A 1 -6.94 22.96 3.11
C MET A 1 -5.64 23.73 3.26
N SER A 2 -4.53 23.02 3.40
CA SER A 2 -3.18 23.60 3.49
C SER A 2 -2.53 23.46 2.13
N MET A 3 -2.09 24.57 1.54
CA MET A 3 -1.31 24.55 0.31
C MET A 3 -0.03 23.75 0.56
N SER A 4 0.27 22.74 -0.26
CA SER A 4 1.61 22.17 -0.30
C SER A 4 2.55 23.26 -0.81
N ALA A 5 3.44 23.76 0.04
CA ALA A 5 4.24 24.96 -0.19
C ALA A 5 5.18 24.91 -1.43
N ASP A 6 5.31 23.76 -2.11
CA ASP A 6 6.19 23.54 -3.26
C ASP A 6 5.48 23.20 -4.59
N ALA A 7 4.14 23.13 -4.63
CA ALA A 7 3.42 22.84 -5.87
C ALA A 7 3.08 24.13 -6.64
N MET A 8 3.50 24.20 -7.89
CA MET A 8 3.11 25.28 -8.80
C MET A 8 1.62 25.13 -9.14
N GLU A 9 0.86 26.22 -9.05
CA GLU A 9 -0.52 26.21 -9.52
C GLU A 9 -0.54 26.21 -11.05
N LEU A 10 -1.29 25.28 -11.65
CA LEU A 10 -1.67 25.34 -13.06
C LEU A 10 -3.10 25.86 -13.13
N THR A 11 -3.25 27.11 -13.57
CA THR A 11 -4.52 27.82 -13.46
C THR A 11 -5.55 27.32 -14.47
N GLU A 12 -6.83 27.47 -14.12
CA GLU A 12 -7.93 27.10 -15.03
C GLU A 12 -7.89 27.86 -16.36
N ALA A 13 -7.40 29.10 -16.34
CA ALA A 13 -7.25 29.92 -17.54
C ALA A 13 -6.19 29.35 -18.50
N GLU A 14 -5.05 28.88 -17.97
CA GLU A 14 -3.98 28.27 -18.76
C GLU A 14 -4.44 26.96 -19.41
N ILE A 15 -5.25 26.16 -18.70
CA ILE A 15 -5.80 24.91 -19.20
C ILE A 15 -6.87 25.19 -20.27
N THR A 16 -7.82 26.09 -19.99
CA THR A 16 -8.91 26.43 -20.92
C THR A 16 -8.37 27.04 -22.21
N ALA A 17 -7.28 27.80 -22.17
CA ALA A 17 -6.62 28.34 -23.36
C ALA A 17 -6.12 27.26 -24.33
N ARG A 18 -6.01 25.99 -23.90
CA ARG A 18 -5.59 24.85 -24.73
C ARG A 18 -6.75 24.02 -25.29
N TYR A 19 -8.01 24.35 -24.96
CA TYR A 19 -9.16 23.54 -25.34
C TYR A 19 -9.34 23.43 -26.86
N ASP A 20 -9.14 24.51 -27.61
CA ASP A 20 -9.27 24.47 -29.08
C ASP A 20 -8.25 23.52 -29.72
N ALA A 21 -7.01 23.52 -29.21
CA ALA A 21 -5.96 22.62 -29.68
C ALA A 21 -6.23 21.17 -29.27
N ALA A 22 -6.69 20.94 -28.03
CA ALA A 22 -7.09 19.62 -27.55
C ALA A 22 -8.29 19.05 -28.35
N LEU A 23 -9.27 19.90 -28.66
CA LEU A 23 -10.44 19.52 -29.45
C LEU A 23 -10.05 19.18 -30.90
N ALA A 24 -9.10 19.90 -31.49
CA ALA A 24 -8.58 19.59 -32.82
C ALA A 24 -7.95 18.18 -32.86
N LEU A 25 -7.16 17.82 -31.84
CA LEU A 25 -6.56 16.48 -31.71
C LEU A 25 -7.61 15.37 -31.56
N LEU A 26 -8.75 15.65 -30.93
CA LEU A 26 -9.85 14.66 -30.81
C LEU A 26 -10.73 14.58 -32.06
N SER A 27 -10.92 15.70 -32.77
CA SER A 27 -11.84 15.80 -33.92
C SER A 27 -11.27 15.16 -35.18
N GLY A 28 -9.95 15.23 -35.37
CA GLY A 28 -9.26 14.38 -36.32
C GLY A 28 -7.95 14.95 -36.85
N PHE A 29 -7.01 14.05 -37.13
CA PHE A 29 -5.70 14.37 -37.68
C PHE A 29 -5.16 13.22 -38.53
N ASP A 30 -4.18 13.53 -39.37
CA ASP A 30 -3.47 12.54 -40.17
C ASP A 30 -2.24 12.04 -39.43
N HIS A 31 -2.19 10.74 -39.15
CA HIS A 31 -1.01 10.08 -38.58
C HIS A 31 -0.55 8.91 -39.43
N ALA A 32 0.76 8.84 -39.66
CA ALA A 32 1.39 7.70 -40.31
C ALA A 32 2.26 6.98 -39.29
N PRO A 33 1.88 5.75 -38.86
CA PRO A 33 2.58 5.07 -37.79
C PRO A 33 4.03 4.78 -38.17
N ARG A 34 4.96 5.02 -37.24
CA ARG A 34 6.41 4.84 -37.43
C ARG A 34 6.94 3.59 -36.72
N LEU A 35 6.35 3.24 -35.58
CA LEU A 35 6.77 2.13 -34.73
C LEU A 35 5.68 1.06 -34.64
N GLY A 36 4.44 1.48 -34.39
CA GLY A 36 3.28 0.61 -34.24
C GLY A 36 2.76 0.04 -35.56
N LYS A 37 1.99 -1.03 -35.46
CA LYS A 37 1.31 -1.66 -36.61
C LYS A 37 -0.17 -1.30 -36.61
N ALA A 38 -0.66 -0.82 -37.76
CA ALA A 38 -2.07 -0.53 -37.93
C ALA A 38 -2.91 -1.82 -37.82
N SER A 39 -4.03 -1.78 -37.11
CA SER A 39 -4.98 -2.88 -37.07
C SER A 39 -5.61 -3.10 -38.46
N GLU A 40 -5.85 -4.36 -38.83
CA GLU A 40 -6.57 -4.67 -40.06
C GLU A 40 -8.05 -4.31 -39.86
N ARG A 41 -8.45 -3.07 -40.20
CA ARG A 41 -9.87 -2.69 -40.24
C ARG A 41 -10.55 -3.50 -41.35
N THR A 42 -11.51 -4.35 -40.98
CA THR A 42 -12.40 -5.02 -41.93
C THR A 42 -13.28 -3.96 -42.57
N ALA A 43 -12.87 -3.43 -43.73
CA ALA A 43 -13.70 -2.47 -44.45
C ALA A 43 -15.05 -3.14 -44.79
N PRO A 44 -16.19 -2.53 -44.45
CA PRO A 44 -17.48 -3.08 -44.85
C PRO A 44 -17.51 -3.17 -46.37
N GLU A 45 -17.83 -4.36 -46.90
CA GLU A 45 -18.06 -4.53 -48.33
C GLU A 45 -19.15 -3.54 -48.75
N ARG A 46 -18.78 -2.52 -49.56
CA ARG A 46 -19.75 -1.54 -50.07
C ARG A 46 -20.85 -2.20 -50.92
N SER A 47 -20.65 -3.45 -51.37
CA SER A 47 -21.66 -4.31 -52.01
C SER A 47 -21.20 -5.78 -51.99
N PRO A 48 -22.07 -6.75 -51.62
CA PRO A 48 -21.73 -8.17 -51.69
C PRO A 48 -21.44 -8.59 -53.13
N GLY A 49 -20.29 -9.22 -53.39
CA GLY A 49 -19.97 -9.83 -54.68
C GLY A 49 -19.07 -9.02 -55.62
N ILE A 50 -18.55 -7.86 -55.22
CA ILE A 50 -17.46 -7.18 -55.93
C ILE A 50 -16.19 -7.30 -55.09
N GLY A 51 -15.39 -8.32 -55.34
CA GLY A 51 -14.11 -8.53 -54.67
C GLY A 51 -13.23 -7.27 -54.73
N THR A 52 -12.61 -6.92 -53.59
CA THR A 52 -11.63 -5.84 -53.47
C THR A 52 -10.45 -6.12 -54.41
N ARG A 53 -10.44 -5.46 -55.57
CA ARG A 53 -9.41 -5.71 -56.59
C ARG A 53 -8.01 -5.44 -56.04
N SER A 54 -7.13 -6.44 -56.19
CA SER A 54 -5.68 -6.32 -56.06
C SER A 54 -5.18 -5.05 -56.78
N ARG A 55 -4.57 -4.13 -56.03
CA ARG A 55 -4.02 -2.87 -56.57
C ARG A 55 -2.82 -3.18 -57.47
N PHE A 56 -2.78 -2.58 -58.66
CA PHE A 56 -1.66 -2.69 -59.59
C PHE A 56 -0.33 -2.26 -58.95
N ARG A 57 0.66 -3.17 -58.96
CA ARG A 57 2.06 -2.84 -58.65
C ARG A 57 2.65 -2.05 -59.83
N SER A 58 3.13 -0.84 -59.58
CA SER A 58 3.96 -0.10 -60.55
C SER A 58 5.30 -0.83 -60.74
N THR A 59 5.70 -1.07 -61.98
CA THR A 59 6.92 -1.80 -62.36
C THR A 59 8.11 -0.88 -62.70
N THR A 60 8.07 0.40 -62.32
CA THR A 60 9.18 1.34 -62.60
C THR A 60 10.19 1.37 -61.44
N PRO A 61 11.44 0.92 -61.63
CA PRO A 61 12.48 1.01 -60.59
C PRO A 61 12.88 2.47 -60.35
N GLY A 62 12.90 2.93 -59.09
CA GLY A 62 13.44 4.23 -58.71
C GLY A 62 12.43 5.31 -58.28
N LEU A 63 11.13 5.07 -58.46
CA LEU A 63 10.06 5.88 -57.86
C LEU A 63 9.40 5.08 -56.73
N VAL A 64 10.04 5.11 -55.56
CA VAL A 64 9.34 4.78 -54.32
C VAL A 64 8.38 5.94 -54.07
N THR A 65 7.17 5.86 -54.61
CA THR A 65 6.10 6.71 -54.15
C THR A 65 5.92 6.42 -52.66
N ARG A 66 6.19 7.43 -51.81
CA ARG A 66 5.78 7.42 -50.40
C ARG A 66 4.35 6.86 -50.36
N ARG A 67 4.12 5.86 -49.50
CA ARG A 67 2.75 5.40 -49.21
C ARG A 67 1.95 6.63 -48.74
N THR A 68 1.16 7.20 -49.62
CA THR A 68 0.08 8.11 -49.27
C THR A 68 -1.15 7.23 -49.07
N THR A 69 -1.33 6.76 -47.83
CA THR A 69 -2.63 6.27 -47.37
C THR A 69 -3.62 7.45 -47.45
N PRO A 70 -4.88 7.25 -47.85
CA PRO A 70 -5.84 8.36 -48.00
C PRO A 70 -5.98 9.16 -46.70
N ALA A 71 -6.16 10.47 -46.84
CA ALA A 71 -6.39 11.44 -45.77
C ALA A 71 -7.62 11.09 -44.89
N GLY A 72 -7.48 11.21 -43.57
CA GLY A 72 -8.51 10.96 -42.54
C GLY A 72 -8.30 9.68 -41.71
N ALA A 73 -7.17 9.56 -40.98
CA ALA A 73 -6.78 8.29 -40.33
C ALA A 73 -7.28 8.09 -38.88
N VAL A 74 -7.40 9.17 -38.08
CA VAL A 74 -7.79 9.12 -36.66
C VAL A 74 -8.93 10.09 -36.40
N HIS A 75 -10.03 9.60 -35.85
CA HIS A 75 -11.22 10.38 -35.46
C HIS A 75 -11.72 9.91 -34.09
N LEU A 76 -10.89 10.14 -33.07
CA LEU A 76 -11.08 9.53 -31.76
C LEU A 76 -12.40 9.95 -31.10
N ARG A 77 -12.87 11.17 -31.35
CA ARG A 77 -14.19 11.62 -30.92
C ARG A 77 -15.29 10.72 -31.47
N ASP A 78 -15.29 10.47 -32.78
CA ASP A 78 -16.30 9.64 -33.44
C ASP A 78 -16.22 8.18 -32.95
N THR A 79 -15.01 7.66 -32.76
CA THR A 79 -14.76 6.32 -32.21
C THR A 79 -15.35 6.16 -30.80
N ILE A 80 -15.20 7.17 -29.93
CA ILE A 80 -15.73 7.12 -28.56
C ILE A 80 -17.23 7.41 -28.52
N GLU A 81 -17.76 8.31 -29.35
CA GLU A 81 -19.20 8.55 -29.45
C GLU A 81 -19.94 7.27 -29.88
N GLY A 82 -19.35 6.50 -30.80
CA GLY A 82 -19.90 5.25 -31.31
C GLY A 82 -21.17 5.46 -32.15
N GLU A 83 -21.90 4.37 -32.42
CA GLU A 83 -23.17 4.45 -33.15
C GLU A 83 -24.35 4.72 -32.19
N GLY A 84 -25.16 5.75 -32.49
CA GLY A 84 -26.39 6.04 -31.74
C GLY A 84 -26.28 7.26 -30.83
N LEU A 85 -27.07 7.29 -29.74
CA LEU A 85 -27.02 8.38 -28.77
C LEU A 85 -25.85 8.18 -27.80
N VAL A 86 -25.07 9.22 -27.58
CA VAL A 86 -23.91 9.21 -26.67
C VAL A 86 -24.36 8.89 -25.24
N THR A 87 -23.77 7.85 -24.64
CA THR A 87 -24.07 7.45 -23.27
C THR A 87 -23.40 8.38 -22.25
N PRO A 88 -23.86 8.41 -20.99
CA PRO A 88 -23.21 9.19 -19.94
C PRO A 88 -21.74 8.80 -19.70
N ALA A 89 -21.37 7.52 -19.87
CA ALA A 89 -20.00 7.06 -19.72
C ALA A 89 -19.12 7.60 -20.85
N ARG A 90 -19.56 7.47 -22.12
CA ARG A 90 -18.86 8.01 -23.30
C ARG A 90 -18.69 9.52 -23.23
N ALA A 91 -19.72 10.25 -22.82
CA ALA A 91 -19.64 11.70 -22.63
C ALA A 91 -18.59 12.10 -21.56
N GLN A 92 -18.53 11.38 -20.44
CA GLN A 92 -17.53 11.61 -19.39
C GLN A 92 -16.11 11.24 -19.84
N VAL A 93 -15.95 10.17 -20.62
CA VAL A 93 -14.65 9.82 -21.24
C VAL A 93 -14.19 10.93 -22.19
N LEU A 94 -15.05 11.42 -23.09
CA LEU A 94 -14.71 12.52 -24.01
C LEU A 94 -14.29 13.79 -23.27
N GLN A 95 -15.02 14.16 -22.21
CA GLN A 95 -14.65 15.29 -21.36
C GLN A 95 -13.31 15.05 -20.65
N GLY A 96 -13.10 13.85 -20.11
CA GLY A 96 -11.83 13.45 -19.49
C GLY A 96 -10.65 13.52 -20.46
N MET A 97 -10.83 13.08 -21.71
CA MET A 97 -9.80 13.15 -22.75
C MET A 97 -9.50 14.59 -23.18
N LEU A 98 -10.53 15.40 -23.41
CA LEU A 98 -10.37 16.82 -23.74
C LEU A 98 -9.60 17.54 -22.62
N ARG A 99 -10.01 17.33 -21.37
CA ARG A 99 -9.40 17.93 -20.19
C ARG A 99 -7.96 17.45 -19.99
N ALA A 100 -7.69 16.15 -20.11
CA ALA A 100 -6.34 15.59 -19.99
C ALA A 100 -5.38 16.11 -21.07
N LEU A 101 -5.84 16.23 -22.32
CA LEU A 101 -5.05 16.83 -23.40
C LEU A 101 -4.75 18.30 -23.14
N ALA A 102 -5.74 19.07 -22.69
CA ALA A 102 -5.56 20.48 -22.35
C ALA A 102 -4.55 20.68 -21.21
N ILE A 103 -4.64 19.87 -20.15
CA ILE A 103 -3.68 19.87 -19.04
C ILE A 103 -2.27 19.54 -19.55
N ALA A 104 -2.12 18.50 -20.38
CA ALA A 104 -0.83 18.09 -20.94
C ALA A 104 -0.21 19.19 -21.80
N LEU A 105 -0.99 19.84 -22.66
CA LEU A 105 -0.53 20.97 -23.49
C LEU A 105 -0.15 22.20 -22.64
N ALA A 106 -0.88 22.47 -21.55
CA ALA A 106 -0.58 23.57 -20.65
C ALA A 106 0.74 23.33 -19.91
N ILE A 107 0.99 22.11 -19.43
CA ILE A 107 2.29 21.72 -18.85
C ILE A 107 3.42 21.81 -19.88
N GLY A 108 3.18 21.40 -21.12
CA GLY A 108 4.15 21.57 -22.21
C GLY A 108 4.59 23.03 -22.35
N GLY A 109 3.63 23.95 -22.41
CA GLY A 109 3.91 25.40 -22.43
C GLY A 109 4.70 25.88 -21.21
N ALA A 110 4.31 25.46 -20.00
CA ALA A 110 5.04 25.84 -18.78
C ALA A 110 6.49 25.30 -18.77
N LEU A 111 6.73 24.12 -19.33
CA LEU A 111 8.07 23.54 -19.48
C LEU A 111 8.89 24.26 -20.55
N GLU A 112 8.27 24.70 -21.64
CA GLU A 112 8.93 25.51 -22.66
C GLU A 112 9.49 26.80 -22.05
N ASP A 113 8.64 27.54 -21.33
CA ASP A 113 8.98 28.79 -20.67
C ASP A 113 10.10 28.58 -19.63
N ARG A 114 10.01 27.51 -18.84
CA ARG A 114 10.99 27.18 -17.80
C ARG A 114 12.36 26.77 -18.36
N SER A 115 12.39 26.10 -19.51
CA SER A 115 13.62 25.56 -20.10
C SER A 115 14.25 26.45 -21.17
N GLY A 116 13.54 27.48 -21.63
CA GLY A 116 13.91 28.32 -22.77
C GLY A 116 13.81 27.60 -24.12
N LEU A 117 12.98 26.56 -24.20
CA LEU A 117 12.77 25.78 -25.43
C LEU A 117 11.95 26.57 -26.46
N ASP A 118 11.08 27.48 -26.02
CA ASP A 118 10.30 28.40 -26.85
C ASP A 118 11.21 29.19 -27.83
N ALA A 119 12.29 29.77 -27.33
CA ALA A 119 13.26 30.55 -28.10
C ALA A 119 14.01 29.65 -29.10
N LEU A 120 14.33 28.42 -28.72
CA LEU A 120 15.00 27.46 -29.61
C LEU A 120 14.05 26.96 -30.70
N LYS A 121 12.76 26.72 -30.40
CA LYS A 121 11.72 26.39 -31.39
C LYS A 121 11.57 27.52 -32.40
N ALA A 122 11.51 28.78 -31.94
CA ALA A 122 11.43 29.96 -32.80
C ALA A 122 12.68 30.11 -33.69
N ALA A 123 13.88 29.92 -33.14
CA ALA A 123 15.13 29.97 -33.89
C ALA A 123 15.22 28.86 -34.95
N ASN A 124 14.78 27.65 -34.62
CA ASN A 124 14.73 26.52 -35.55
C ASN A 124 13.73 26.79 -36.70
N LEU A 125 12.54 27.30 -36.39
CA LEU A 125 11.54 27.66 -37.39
C LEU A 125 12.05 28.76 -38.35
N ALA A 126 12.83 29.70 -37.83
CA ALA A 126 13.46 30.76 -38.62
C ALA A 126 14.74 30.31 -39.37
N GLY A 127 15.13 29.03 -39.29
CA GLY A 127 16.35 28.48 -39.92
C GLY A 127 17.65 29.00 -39.31
N ARG A 128 17.60 29.53 -38.08
CA ARG A 128 18.70 30.24 -37.40
C ARG A 128 19.18 29.55 -36.11
N LEU A 129 18.84 28.27 -35.90
CA LEU A 129 19.29 27.51 -34.74
C LEU A 129 20.83 27.36 -34.77
N PRO A 130 21.56 27.86 -33.75
CA PRO A 130 23.01 27.71 -33.69
C PRO A 130 23.42 26.24 -33.68
N GLU A 131 24.52 25.90 -34.36
CA GLU A 131 24.99 24.52 -34.46
C GLU A 131 25.31 23.91 -33.09
N GLY A 132 25.86 24.71 -32.17
CA GLY A 132 26.14 24.30 -30.78
C GLY A 132 24.91 24.01 -29.93
N ASP A 133 23.73 24.51 -30.31
CA ASP A 133 22.48 24.32 -29.56
C ASP A 133 21.64 23.15 -30.06
N ARG A 134 22.03 22.49 -31.16
CA ARG A 134 21.25 21.39 -31.77
C ARG A 134 21.02 20.22 -30.82
N ALA A 135 22.07 19.77 -30.12
CA ALA A 135 21.96 18.66 -29.17
C ALA A 135 21.02 19.02 -28.00
N LYS A 136 21.22 20.21 -27.42
CA LYS A 136 20.36 20.75 -26.36
C LYS A 136 18.90 20.85 -26.81
N PHE A 137 18.66 21.30 -28.04
CA PHE A 137 17.32 21.42 -28.62
C PHE A 137 16.63 20.06 -28.72
N THR A 138 17.32 19.04 -29.25
CA THR A 138 16.78 17.67 -29.32
C THR A 138 16.50 17.08 -27.94
N GLU A 139 17.42 17.24 -26.97
CA GLU A 139 17.23 16.76 -25.60
C GLU A 139 16.04 17.44 -24.90
N LEU A 140 15.81 18.73 -25.14
CA LEU A 140 14.68 19.48 -24.58
C LEU A 140 13.35 19.09 -25.24
N LEU A 141 13.33 18.86 -26.56
CA LEU A 141 12.15 18.33 -27.25
C LEU A 141 11.75 16.95 -26.74
N GLU A 142 12.74 16.07 -26.49
CA GLU A 142 12.49 14.75 -25.91
C GLU A 142 11.93 14.86 -24.48
N ALA A 143 12.52 15.72 -23.64
CA ALA A 143 12.05 15.92 -22.27
C ALA A 143 10.62 16.48 -22.22
N GLU A 144 10.31 17.46 -23.07
CA GLU A 144 8.96 18.01 -23.24
C GLU A 144 7.98 16.92 -23.72
N ALA A 145 8.34 16.15 -24.75
CA ALA A 145 7.49 15.09 -25.29
C ALA A 145 7.15 14.03 -24.23
N LEU A 146 8.15 13.60 -23.45
CA LEU A 146 7.95 12.64 -22.37
C LEU A 146 7.05 13.20 -21.27
N ALA A 147 7.25 14.46 -20.87
CA ALA A 147 6.43 15.12 -19.85
C ALA A 147 4.98 15.25 -20.33
N VAL A 148 4.74 15.76 -21.54
CA VAL A 148 3.40 15.92 -22.13
C VAL A 148 2.69 14.58 -22.26
N GLY A 149 3.36 13.55 -22.79
CA GLY A 149 2.79 12.21 -22.91
C GLY A 149 2.44 11.60 -21.55
N HIS A 150 3.32 11.76 -20.56
CA HIS A 150 3.10 11.24 -19.22
C HIS A 150 1.94 11.96 -18.53
N VAL A 151 1.90 13.29 -18.60
CA VAL A 151 0.81 14.10 -18.02
C VAL A 151 -0.52 13.76 -18.67
N PHE A 152 -0.57 13.59 -19.99
CA PHE A 152 -1.78 13.17 -20.68
C PHE A 152 -2.30 11.84 -20.13
N ALA A 153 -1.46 10.81 -20.08
CA ALA A 153 -1.85 9.50 -19.55
C ALA A 153 -2.25 9.58 -18.06
N ASN A 154 -1.55 10.39 -17.28
CA ASN A 154 -1.77 10.55 -15.84
C ASN A 154 -3.11 11.24 -15.55
N ALA A 155 -3.31 12.41 -16.14
CA ALA A 155 -4.55 13.17 -16.01
C ALA A 155 -5.74 12.38 -16.54
N LEU A 156 -5.59 11.68 -17.67
CA LEU A 156 -6.65 10.85 -18.22
C LEU A 156 -7.03 9.71 -17.26
N ALA A 157 -6.04 8.94 -16.78
CA ALA A 157 -6.28 7.86 -15.81
C ALA A 157 -6.98 8.38 -14.55
N PHE A 158 -6.54 9.53 -14.03
CA PHE A 158 -7.13 10.16 -12.86
C PHE A 158 -8.60 10.58 -13.09
N LEU A 159 -8.87 11.24 -14.21
CA LEU A 159 -10.19 11.79 -14.53
C LEU A 159 -11.23 10.70 -14.80
N ILE A 160 -10.84 9.60 -15.47
CA ILE A 160 -11.74 8.48 -15.77
C ILE A 160 -11.85 7.44 -14.64
N ALA A 161 -11.02 7.53 -13.60
CA ALA A 161 -11.02 6.57 -12.49
C ALA A 161 -12.42 6.29 -11.87
N PRO A 162 -13.32 7.28 -11.67
CA PRO A 162 -14.66 7.04 -11.14
C PRO A 162 -15.57 6.23 -12.06
N LEU A 163 -15.23 6.13 -13.35
CA LEU A 163 -15.98 5.36 -14.33
C LEU A 163 -15.61 3.87 -14.31
N ARG A 164 -14.52 3.49 -13.61
CA ARG A 164 -14.05 2.10 -13.59
C ARG A 164 -15.08 1.19 -12.89
N GLY A 165 -15.58 0.21 -13.64
CA GLY A 165 -16.38 -0.89 -13.13
C GLY A 165 -15.52 -2.07 -12.63
N THR A 166 -16.11 -3.27 -12.62
CA THR A 166 -15.41 -4.52 -12.27
C THR A 166 -14.67 -5.15 -13.45
N THR A 167 -14.91 -4.67 -14.67
CA THR A 167 -14.26 -5.15 -15.90
C THR A 167 -12.79 -4.76 -15.90
N SER A 168 -11.93 -5.76 -16.12
CA SER A 168 -10.48 -5.57 -16.27
C SER A 168 -10.05 -6.12 -17.63
N THR A 169 -9.16 -5.40 -18.30
CA THR A 169 -8.68 -5.75 -19.63
C THR A 169 -7.16 -5.61 -19.67
N GLU A 170 -6.48 -6.61 -20.23
CA GLU A 170 -5.06 -6.51 -20.51
C GLU A 170 -4.84 -5.86 -21.87
N VAL A 171 -3.85 -4.97 -21.92
CA VAL A 171 -3.56 -4.16 -23.09
C VAL A 171 -2.06 -4.27 -23.37
N ALA A 172 -1.71 -4.54 -24.64
CA ALA A 172 -0.32 -4.65 -25.05
C ALA A 172 0.44 -3.32 -24.81
N SER A 173 1.73 -3.40 -24.48
CA SER A 173 2.55 -2.21 -24.24
C SER A 173 2.48 -1.24 -25.43
N PRO A 174 2.19 0.05 -25.21
CA PRO A 174 2.04 1.04 -26.28
C PRO A 174 3.30 1.16 -27.14
N GLU A 175 3.19 1.01 -28.45
CA GLU A 175 4.35 0.98 -29.36
C GLU A 175 4.65 2.35 -29.98
N GLU A 176 3.64 3.17 -30.26
CA GLU A 176 3.77 4.43 -31.03
C GLU A 176 4.18 5.63 -30.14
N VAL A 177 5.25 5.44 -29.35
CA VAL A 177 5.79 6.47 -28.45
C VAL A 177 6.86 7.29 -29.18
N LEU A 178 6.45 8.41 -29.79
CA LEU A 178 7.30 9.30 -30.58
C LEU A 178 7.82 10.47 -29.74
N THR A 179 9.12 10.48 -29.43
CA THR A 179 9.75 11.52 -28.61
C THR A 179 10.37 12.67 -29.41
N ASP A 180 10.04 12.79 -30.70
CA ASP A 180 10.56 13.86 -31.56
C ASP A 180 10.13 15.26 -31.10
N ASN A 181 8.89 15.39 -30.61
CA ASN A 181 8.30 16.58 -30.00
C ASN A 181 6.95 16.22 -29.35
N ALA A 182 6.39 17.14 -28.56
CA ALA A 182 5.13 16.94 -27.85
C ALA A 182 3.93 16.63 -28.77
N GLN A 183 3.85 17.24 -29.94
CA GLN A 183 2.76 17.00 -30.89
C GLN A 183 2.83 15.57 -31.44
N ALA A 184 3.99 15.13 -31.92
CA ALA A 184 4.20 13.78 -32.44
C ALA A 184 3.93 12.71 -31.36
N MET A 185 4.28 13.00 -30.10
CA MET A 185 3.92 12.14 -28.96
C MET A 185 2.41 11.98 -28.86
N LEU A 186 1.66 13.09 -28.73
CA LEU A 186 0.21 13.03 -28.58
C LEU A 186 -0.49 12.38 -29.77
N GLU A 187 -0.09 12.72 -31.00
CA GLU A 187 -0.64 12.12 -32.22
C GLU A 187 -0.42 10.60 -32.26
N GLY A 188 0.77 10.11 -31.91
CA GLY A 188 1.07 8.69 -31.83
C GLY A 188 0.25 7.96 -30.77
N LEU A 189 0.15 8.54 -29.57
CA LEU A 189 -0.64 7.98 -28.47
C LEU A 189 -2.13 7.92 -28.81
N LEU A 190 -2.69 8.99 -29.37
CA LEU A 190 -4.10 9.07 -29.74
C LEU A 190 -4.43 8.13 -30.91
N TRP A 191 -3.54 7.96 -31.88
CA TRP A 191 -3.69 6.98 -32.95
C TRP A 191 -3.75 5.54 -32.42
N GLU A 192 -2.95 5.22 -31.42
CA GLU A 192 -2.93 3.89 -30.82
C GLU A 192 -4.17 3.66 -29.93
N ILE A 193 -4.64 4.69 -29.22
CA ILE A 193 -5.90 4.63 -28.46
C ILE A 193 -7.09 4.42 -29.41
N ASP A 194 -7.19 5.20 -30.49
CA ASP A 194 -8.30 5.13 -31.46
C ASP A 194 -8.53 3.71 -31.97
N GLN A 195 -7.45 3.01 -32.35
CA GLN A 195 -7.55 1.64 -32.85
C GLN A 195 -7.97 0.63 -31.79
N ARG A 196 -7.70 0.90 -30.51
CA ARG A 196 -8.02 -0.02 -29.40
C ARG A 196 -9.44 0.15 -28.89
N LEU A 197 -10.04 1.33 -29.09
CA LEU A 197 -11.41 1.62 -28.65
C LEU A 197 -12.48 1.29 -29.68
N ASP A 198 -12.09 1.11 -30.95
CA ASP A 198 -13.02 0.80 -32.03
C ASP A 198 -13.87 -0.44 -31.73
N GLY A 199 -15.20 -0.26 -31.76
CA GLY A 199 -16.17 -1.33 -31.55
C GLY A 199 -16.36 -1.84 -30.11
N LEU A 200 -15.74 -1.22 -29.09
CA LEU A 200 -15.91 -1.63 -27.69
C LEU A 200 -17.21 -1.11 -27.06
N ASP A 201 -17.76 -1.88 -26.12
CA ASP A 201 -18.82 -1.41 -25.22
C ASP A 201 -18.27 -0.44 -24.16
N ASP A 202 -19.15 0.19 -23.38
CA ASP A 202 -18.78 1.24 -22.44
C ASP A 202 -17.83 0.76 -21.33
N ASP A 203 -18.08 -0.43 -20.78
CA ASP A 203 -17.28 -1.00 -19.68
C ASP A 203 -15.90 -1.45 -20.19
N GLN A 204 -15.86 -2.10 -21.35
CA GLN A 204 -14.64 -2.51 -22.04
C GLN A 204 -13.80 -1.31 -22.47
N MET A 205 -14.44 -0.26 -22.97
CA MET A 205 -13.78 0.99 -23.38
C MET A 205 -13.08 1.63 -22.19
N VAL A 206 -13.78 1.82 -21.06
CA VAL A 206 -13.19 2.40 -19.84
C VAL A 206 -12.06 1.53 -19.28
N ALA A 207 -12.26 0.20 -19.23
CA ALA A 207 -11.22 -0.73 -18.77
C ALA A 207 -9.97 -0.68 -19.66
N THR A 208 -10.16 -0.66 -20.99
CA THR A 208 -9.09 -0.59 -21.99
C THR A 208 -8.32 0.74 -21.92
N LEU A 209 -9.03 1.88 -21.83
CA LEU A 209 -8.42 3.20 -21.65
C LEU A 209 -7.57 3.26 -20.37
N ALA A 210 -8.09 2.74 -19.27
CA ALA A 210 -7.39 2.81 -18.00
C ALA A 210 -6.15 1.89 -17.97
N ALA A 211 -6.26 0.68 -18.51
CA ALA A 211 -5.12 -0.23 -18.68
C ALA A 211 -4.07 0.36 -19.64
N GLN A 212 -4.51 1.03 -20.71
CA GLN A 212 -3.64 1.75 -21.64
C GLN A 212 -2.87 2.88 -20.96
N CYS A 213 -3.55 3.69 -20.14
CA CYS A 213 -2.89 4.77 -19.40
C CYS A 213 -1.86 4.23 -18.41
N GLU A 214 -2.18 3.15 -17.69
CA GLU A 214 -1.25 2.50 -16.75
C GLU A 214 0.02 1.99 -17.47
N ALA A 215 -0.16 1.31 -18.61
CA ALA A 215 0.95 0.85 -19.44
C ALA A 215 1.79 2.01 -20.00
N LEU A 216 1.14 3.12 -20.41
CA LEU A 216 1.81 4.34 -20.87
C LEU A 216 2.63 4.99 -19.76
N LEU A 217 2.06 5.13 -18.56
CA LEU A 217 2.73 5.75 -17.41
C LEU A 217 4.01 5.00 -17.06
N ALA A 218 3.93 3.67 -16.93
CA ALA A 218 5.09 2.84 -16.65
C ALA A 218 6.19 2.99 -17.71
N ARG A 219 5.82 2.93 -19.00
CA ARG A 219 6.77 3.03 -20.12
C ARG A 219 7.40 4.41 -20.24
N LEU A 220 6.62 5.48 -20.05
CA LEU A 220 7.10 6.86 -20.16
C LEU A 220 7.97 7.24 -18.96
N ALA A 221 7.62 6.78 -17.76
CA ALA A 221 8.44 6.98 -16.56
C ALA A 221 9.79 6.26 -16.68
N ASP A 222 9.81 5.01 -17.15
CA ASP A 222 11.06 4.27 -17.43
C ASP A 222 11.94 5.01 -18.44
N ARG A 223 11.36 5.43 -19.57
CA ARG A 223 12.09 6.20 -20.58
C ARG A 223 12.62 7.53 -20.05
N ALA A 224 11.86 8.21 -19.19
CA ALA A 224 12.27 9.47 -18.59
C ALA A 224 13.45 9.36 -17.63
N GLN A 225 13.65 8.20 -16.98
CA GLN A 225 14.82 7.96 -16.12
C GLN A 225 16.14 8.00 -16.90
N HIS A 226 16.09 7.72 -18.20
CA HIS A 226 17.27 7.69 -19.08
C HIS A 226 17.38 8.91 -19.99
N ALA A 227 16.40 9.82 -19.97
CA ALA A 227 16.41 11.03 -20.77
C ALA A 227 17.34 12.09 -20.16
N ALA A 228 18.24 12.66 -20.98
CA ALA A 228 19.29 13.59 -20.53
C ALA A 228 18.76 14.82 -19.76
N ARG A 229 17.52 15.25 -20.06
CA ARG A 229 16.87 16.40 -19.43
C ARG A 229 15.53 16.07 -18.76
N GLY A 230 15.25 14.79 -18.50
CA GLY A 230 14.01 14.35 -17.85
C GLY A 230 13.78 14.99 -16.47
N ALA A 231 14.85 15.28 -15.73
CA ALA A 231 14.77 15.89 -14.40
C ALA A 231 14.08 17.28 -14.37
N ILE A 232 14.00 18.00 -15.49
CA ILE A 232 13.33 19.31 -15.57
C ILE A 232 11.85 19.19 -15.19
N PHE A 233 11.18 18.13 -15.67
CA PHE A 233 9.82 17.80 -15.26
C PHE A 233 9.81 16.90 -14.02
N GLY A 234 10.74 15.94 -13.91
CA GLY A 234 10.78 14.98 -12.80
C GLY A 234 10.87 15.59 -11.40
N ALA A 235 11.44 16.80 -11.27
CA ALA A 235 11.54 17.53 -10.02
C ALA A 235 10.42 18.59 -9.81
N ALA A 236 9.46 18.69 -10.74
CA ALA A 236 8.37 19.67 -10.67
C ALA A 236 7.12 19.06 -10.03
N SER A 237 6.40 19.85 -9.25
CA SER A 237 5.06 19.52 -8.76
C SER A 237 4.07 20.57 -9.26
N TYR A 238 2.97 20.14 -9.85
CA TYR A 238 1.88 21.00 -10.31
C TYR A 238 0.56 20.61 -9.65
N ARG A 239 -0.22 21.60 -9.24
CA ARG A 239 -1.55 21.42 -8.65
C ARG A 239 -2.61 22.03 -9.56
N ILE A 240 -3.65 21.26 -9.85
CA ILE A 240 -4.83 21.68 -10.61
C ILE A 240 -6.01 21.63 -9.65
N GLU A 241 -6.37 22.78 -9.10
CA GLU A 241 -7.36 22.87 -8.02
C GLU A 241 -8.74 22.38 -8.44
N ALA A 242 -9.18 22.75 -9.65
CA ALA A 242 -10.51 22.41 -10.18
C ALA A 242 -10.77 20.90 -10.26
N ASP A 243 -9.72 20.10 -10.45
CA ASP A 243 -9.80 18.64 -10.61
C ASP A 243 -9.35 17.87 -9.36
N ASP A 244 -8.89 18.56 -8.30
CA ASP A 244 -8.19 17.96 -7.15
C ASP A 244 -6.98 17.11 -7.58
N LEU A 245 -6.34 17.47 -8.70
CA LEU A 245 -5.27 16.71 -9.32
C LEU A 245 -3.90 17.32 -8.95
N THR A 246 -2.96 16.48 -8.51
CA THR A 246 -1.56 16.86 -8.27
C THR A 246 -0.64 16.00 -9.13
N LEU A 247 0.18 16.66 -9.96
CA LEU A 247 1.15 16.03 -10.84
C LEU A 247 2.55 16.18 -10.22
N ASN A 248 3.17 15.07 -9.84
CA ASN A 248 4.51 15.05 -9.22
C ASN A 248 5.52 14.42 -10.17
N GLY A 249 6.03 15.20 -11.13
CA GLY A 249 6.91 14.72 -12.19
C GLY A 249 6.37 13.46 -12.88
N PHE A 250 7.23 12.45 -13.04
CA PHE A 250 6.89 11.17 -13.66
C PHE A 250 6.27 10.14 -12.69
N ALA A 251 5.71 10.59 -11.56
CA ALA A 251 4.94 9.73 -10.67
C ALA A 251 3.45 9.73 -11.09
N PRO A 252 2.77 8.57 -11.09
CA PRO A 252 1.34 8.51 -11.33
C PRO A 252 0.60 9.27 -10.23
N ALA A 253 -0.36 10.09 -10.63
CA ALA A 253 -1.24 10.80 -9.72
C ALA A 253 -2.27 9.80 -9.18
N LEU A 254 -2.19 9.57 -7.88
CA LEU A 254 -3.17 8.74 -7.20
C LEU A 254 -4.39 9.62 -6.96
N ARG A 255 -5.45 9.44 -7.78
CA ARG A 255 -6.79 9.73 -7.24
C ARG A 255 -6.96 8.81 -6.04
N ALA A 256 -7.65 9.24 -5.01
CA ALA A 256 -8.13 8.34 -3.97
C ALA A 256 -9.16 7.34 -4.55
N ALA A 257 -8.77 6.56 -5.56
CA ALA A 257 -9.34 5.28 -5.92
C ALA A 257 -8.73 4.20 -5.00
N GLY A 258 -8.55 4.52 -3.71
CA GLY A 258 -8.80 3.49 -2.73
C GLY A 258 -10.27 3.13 -2.89
N LYS A 259 -10.59 1.84 -3.03
CA LYS A 259 -11.97 1.41 -2.81
C LYS A 259 -12.46 2.16 -1.57
N PRO A 260 -13.62 2.85 -1.60
CA PRO A 260 -14.14 3.48 -0.39
C PRO A 260 -14.08 2.42 0.70
N LEU A 261 -13.55 2.79 1.87
CA LEU A 261 -13.29 1.84 2.94
C LEU A 261 -14.62 1.20 3.38
N VAL A 262 -15.02 0.11 2.73
CA VAL A 262 -16.23 -0.64 3.05
C VAL A 262 -15.88 -1.57 4.21
N MET A 263 -15.74 -0.98 5.39
CA MET A 263 -15.53 -1.70 6.62
C MET A 263 -16.42 -1.11 7.70
N GLN A 264 -17.08 -1.98 8.46
CA GLN A 264 -17.75 -1.53 9.67
C GLN A 264 -16.71 -1.29 10.76
N PHE A 265 -16.56 -0.02 11.15
CA PHE A 265 -15.71 0.33 12.28
C PHE A 265 -16.32 -0.14 13.59
N LYS A 266 -15.43 -0.43 14.54
CA LYS A 266 -15.78 -0.83 15.91
C LYS A 266 -15.21 0.14 16.91
N LYS A 267 -15.98 0.50 17.93
CA LYS A 267 -15.51 1.33 19.03
C LYS A 267 -14.71 0.48 20.03
N PRO A 268 -13.83 1.09 20.84
CA PRO A 268 -13.05 0.36 21.85
C PRO A 268 -13.85 -0.50 22.82
N HIS A 269 -15.08 -0.10 23.16
CA HIS A 269 -15.97 -0.87 24.03
C HIS A 269 -16.66 -2.05 23.32
N GLU A 270 -16.72 -2.05 21.98
CA GLU A 270 -17.27 -3.17 21.20
C GLU A 270 -16.26 -4.33 21.05
N VAL A 271 -15.01 -4.11 21.40
CA VAL A 271 -13.99 -5.16 21.52
C VAL A 271 -13.94 -5.58 22.99
N VAL A 272 -14.66 -6.64 23.34
CA VAL A 272 -14.74 -7.11 24.74
C VAL A 272 -13.51 -7.95 25.10
N GLY A 273 -13.02 -7.81 26.34
CA GLY A 273 -11.74 -8.37 26.78
C GLY A 273 -10.54 -7.70 26.09
N ASN A 274 -9.47 -8.48 25.85
CA ASN A 274 -8.28 -8.06 25.07
C ASN A 274 -7.63 -6.73 25.52
N HIS A 275 -7.68 -6.41 26.82
CA HIS A 275 -7.31 -5.07 27.33
C HIS A 275 -5.94 -4.56 26.86
N ILE A 276 -4.93 -5.43 26.88
CA ILE A 276 -3.56 -5.07 26.48
C ILE A 276 -3.50 -4.77 24.97
N ALA A 277 -4.08 -5.64 24.15
CA ALA A 277 -4.11 -5.44 22.70
C ALA A 277 -4.89 -4.18 22.31
N LYS A 278 -6.00 -3.88 23.00
CA LYS A 278 -6.74 -2.62 22.81
C LYS A 278 -5.91 -1.39 23.17
N HIS A 279 -5.22 -1.43 24.29
CA HIS A 279 -4.34 -0.35 24.73
C HIS A 279 -3.24 -0.07 23.69
N GLN A 280 -2.56 -1.12 23.25
CA GLN A 280 -1.48 -1.02 22.27
C GLN A 280 -1.99 -0.54 20.90
N ALA A 281 -3.16 -1.01 20.46
CA ALA A 281 -3.80 -0.56 19.22
C ALA A 281 -4.19 0.93 19.29
N LEU A 282 -4.85 1.38 20.35
CA LEU A 282 -5.22 2.78 20.55
C LEU A 282 -3.99 3.69 20.51
N LYS A 283 -2.93 3.28 21.21
CA LYS A 283 -1.69 4.03 21.27
C LYS A 283 -1.00 4.10 19.91
N LEU A 284 -0.91 2.99 19.19
CA LEU A 284 -0.32 2.95 17.86
C LEU A 284 -1.11 3.82 16.86
N SER A 285 -2.44 3.81 16.94
CA SER A 285 -3.30 4.71 16.16
C SER A 285 -2.97 6.18 16.41
N LYS A 286 -2.73 6.57 17.66
CA LYS A 286 -2.32 7.94 18.04
C LYS A 286 -0.87 8.26 17.60
N MET A 287 0.06 7.32 17.71
CA MET A 287 1.45 7.51 17.28
C MET A 287 1.57 7.82 15.78
N LEU A 288 0.74 7.20 14.94
CA LEU A 288 0.69 7.47 13.50
C LEU A 288 0.39 8.95 13.19
N MET A 289 -0.43 9.60 14.02
CA MET A 289 -0.82 10.99 13.82
C MET A 289 0.30 12.00 14.12
N ALA A 290 1.41 11.54 14.72
CA ALA A 290 2.59 12.38 14.92
C ALA A 290 3.46 12.52 13.66
N TYR A 291 3.12 11.81 12.58
CA TYR A 291 3.84 11.91 11.31
C TYR A 291 3.79 13.35 10.76
N ASP A 292 4.92 13.80 10.24
CA ASP A 292 5.08 15.08 9.58
C ASP A 292 5.25 14.83 8.07
N PHE A 293 4.27 15.28 7.28
CA PHE A 293 4.25 15.06 5.83
C PHE A 293 5.29 15.88 5.07
N GLU A 294 5.75 17.00 5.63
CA GLU A 294 6.77 17.85 5.01
C GLU A 294 8.15 17.22 5.16
N ARG A 295 8.54 16.89 6.41
CA ARG A 295 9.83 16.28 6.71
C ARG A 295 9.87 14.78 6.42
N LYS A 296 8.71 14.14 6.31
CA LYS A 296 8.54 12.69 6.15
C LYS A 296 9.17 11.90 7.30
N LEU A 297 8.97 12.41 8.52
CA LEU A 297 9.51 11.86 9.77
C LEU A 297 8.40 11.76 10.83
N ASN A 298 8.60 10.87 11.80
CA ASN A 298 7.73 10.73 12.96
C ASN A 298 8.59 10.74 14.24
N PRO A 299 8.29 11.57 15.24
CA PRO A 299 9.05 11.62 16.49
C PRO A 299 9.19 10.25 17.18
N PHE A 300 8.15 9.42 17.13
CA PHE A 300 8.21 8.07 17.71
C PHE A 300 9.15 7.15 16.94
N ALA A 301 9.32 7.34 15.62
CA ALA A 301 10.24 6.56 14.81
C ALA A 301 11.70 6.93 15.14
N ASP A 302 11.98 8.23 15.26
CA ASP A 302 13.31 8.74 15.61
C ASP A 302 13.73 8.37 17.05
N LEU A 303 12.79 8.40 17.99
CA LEU A 303 13.04 8.00 19.39
C LEU A 303 13.10 6.48 19.59
N GLY A 304 12.78 5.70 18.55
CA GLY A 304 12.83 4.24 18.58
C GLY A 304 11.67 3.57 19.32
N GLY A 305 10.52 4.23 19.42
CA GLY A 305 9.30 3.72 20.05
C GLY A 305 8.17 3.37 19.07
N PHE A 306 8.34 3.64 17.78
CA PHE A 306 7.32 3.39 16.76
C PHE A 306 7.25 1.91 16.37
N ILE A 307 6.05 1.35 16.36
CA ILE A 307 5.79 -0.04 16.00
C ILE A 307 5.43 -0.08 14.50
N PHE A 308 6.41 -0.41 13.66
CA PHE A 308 6.19 -0.51 12.21
C PHE A 308 5.48 -1.80 11.80
N THR A 309 5.78 -2.90 12.49
CA THR A 309 5.18 -4.22 12.29
C THR A 309 4.77 -4.77 13.64
N PHE A 310 3.59 -5.38 13.73
CA PHE A 310 3.17 -6.11 14.92
C PHE A 310 2.50 -7.42 14.55
N MET A 311 2.50 -8.36 15.49
CA MET A 311 1.86 -9.65 15.35
C MET A 311 0.70 -9.79 16.33
N GLY A 312 -0.51 -10.00 15.81
CA GLY A 312 -1.74 -10.22 16.58
C GLY A 312 -2.08 -11.71 16.62
N ASP A 313 -1.83 -12.35 17.76
CA ASP A 313 -2.01 -13.80 17.91
C ASP A 313 -3.15 -14.11 18.87
N GLY A 314 -3.97 -15.09 18.49
CA GLY A 314 -5.09 -15.53 19.29
C GLY A 314 -5.76 -16.75 18.68
N ALA A 315 -6.45 -17.54 19.49
CA ALA A 315 -7.24 -18.66 18.97
C ALA A 315 -8.33 -18.16 17.99
N PRO A 316 -8.86 -19.03 17.11
CA PRO A 316 -9.98 -18.68 16.26
C PRO A 316 -11.17 -18.13 17.07
N GLY A 317 -11.77 -17.03 16.62
CA GLY A 317 -12.96 -16.43 17.24
C GLY A 317 -12.70 -15.50 18.45
N THR A 318 -11.45 -15.14 18.73
CA THR A 318 -11.04 -14.27 19.86
C THR A 318 -11.19 -12.76 19.63
N GLY A 319 -11.71 -12.35 18.47
CA GLY A 319 -11.96 -10.94 18.15
C GLY A 319 -10.84 -10.20 17.40
N LYS A 320 -9.91 -10.91 16.74
CA LYS A 320 -8.85 -10.29 15.91
C LYS A 320 -9.41 -9.38 14.81
N THR A 321 -10.39 -9.85 14.05
CA THR A 321 -11.06 -9.04 13.03
C THR A 321 -11.73 -7.80 13.63
N THR A 322 -12.37 -7.95 14.80
CA THR A 322 -12.97 -6.81 15.52
C THR A 322 -11.91 -5.81 15.98
N LEU A 323 -10.72 -6.28 16.39
CA LEU A 323 -9.58 -5.43 16.75
C LEU A 323 -9.02 -4.67 15.54
N ILE A 324 -8.93 -5.31 14.37
CA ILE A 324 -8.55 -4.64 13.10
C ILE A 324 -9.55 -3.53 12.76
N GLN A 325 -10.85 -3.86 12.80
CA GLN A 325 -11.94 -2.92 12.54
C GLN A 325 -11.91 -1.73 13.50
N MET A 326 -11.57 -1.98 14.76
CA MET A 326 -11.42 -0.93 15.76
C MET A 326 -10.22 -0.03 15.46
N MET A 327 -9.05 -0.62 15.24
CA MET A 327 -7.81 0.13 15.00
C MET A 327 -7.91 1.00 13.74
N ALA A 328 -8.43 0.44 12.64
CA ALA A 328 -8.64 1.17 11.41
C ALA A 328 -9.69 2.28 11.56
N GLY A 329 -10.75 2.06 12.33
CA GLY A 329 -11.75 3.10 12.64
C GLY A 329 -11.17 4.24 13.48
N LEU A 330 -10.31 3.94 14.44
CA LEU A 330 -9.59 4.96 15.23
C LEU A 330 -8.67 5.79 14.34
N ILE A 331 -7.83 5.14 13.51
CA ILE A 331 -6.91 5.85 12.60
C ILE A 331 -7.70 6.71 11.62
N HIS A 332 -8.76 6.15 11.04
CA HIS A 332 -9.62 6.89 10.12
C HIS A 332 -10.22 8.12 10.78
N GLY A 333 -10.80 7.98 11.99
CA GLY A 333 -11.37 9.11 12.73
C GLY A 333 -10.35 10.19 13.05
N TYR A 334 -9.13 9.83 13.47
CA TYR A 334 -8.07 10.83 13.69
C TYR A 334 -7.62 11.51 12.39
N CYS A 335 -7.54 10.76 11.28
CA CYS A 335 -7.25 11.32 9.97
C CYS A 335 -8.35 12.27 9.49
N GLU A 336 -9.63 11.97 9.74
CA GLU A 336 -10.75 12.86 9.43
C GLU A 336 -10.64 14.19 10.19
N VAL A 337 -10.32 14.13 11.49
CA VAL A 337 -10.08 15.35 12.29
C VAL A 337 -8.91 16.14 11.71
N ALA A 338 -7.77 15.49 11.46
CA ALA A 338 -6.56 16.14 10.97
C ALA A 338 -6.64 16.63 9.50
N GLY A 339 -7.60 16.13 8.72
CA GLY A 339 -7.63 16.31 7.27
C GLY A 339 -6.51 15.55 6.55
N TYR A 340 -6.05 14.43 7.11
CA TYR A 340 -4.99 13.60 6.54
C TYR A 340 -5.56 12.51 5.62
N PRO A 341 -4.90 12.20 4.49
CA PRO A 341 -5.27 11.07 3.66
C PRO A 341 -4.97 9.75 4.40
N PHE A 342 -5.98 8.88 4.46
CA PHE A 342 -5.88 7.57 5.08
C PHE A 342 -6.01 6.45 4.04
N ARG A 343 -5.13 5.45 4.12
CA ARG A 343 -5.18 4.25 3.29
C ARG A 343 -5.19 3.02 4.18
N TYR A 344 -6.26 2.23 4.06
CA TYR A 344 -6.33 0.88 4.60
C TYR A 344 -6.27 -0.12 3.46
N GLU A 345 -5.39 -1.11 3.58
CA GLU A 345 -5.36 -2.27 2.69
C GLU A 345 -5.22 -3.55 3.50
N ASN A 346 -5.80 -4.63 2.99
CA ASN A 346 -5.68 -5.96 3.57
C ASN A 346 -5.14 -6.93 2.54
N LEU A 347 -4.07 -7.64 2.89
CA LEU A 347 -3.57 -8.78 2.13
C LEU A 347 -4.26 -10.03 2.68
N SER A 348 -5.18 -10.60 1.89
CA SER A 348 -5.88 -11.86 2.17
C SER A 348 -5.42 -12.97 1.23
N THR A 349 -5.88 -14.20 1.49
CA THR A 349 -5.66 -15.37 0.64
C THR A 349 -6.10 -15.18 -0.82
N ASP A 350 -7.01 -14.25 -1.10
CA ASP A 350 -7.39 -13.85 -2.47
C ASP A 350 -6.22 -13.28 -3.29
N SER A 351 -5.15 -12.85 -2.62
CA SER A 351 -3.94 -12.33 -3.26
C SER A 351 -3.00 -13.44 -3.74
N ILE A 352 -3.25 -14.70 -3.33
CA ILE A 352 -2.51 -15.88 -3.78
C ILE A 352 -3.04 -16.28 -5.15
N ASP A 353 -2.18 -16.15 -6.15
CA ASP A 353 -2.47 -16.53 -7.52
C ASP A 353 -1.71 -17.82 -7.90
N SER A 354 -2.31 -18.62 -8.77
CA SER A 354 -1.70 -19.84 -9.34
C SER A 354 -0.66 -19.54 -10.43
N TYR A 355 -0.66 -18.33 -11.00
CA TYR A 355 0.34 -17.87 -11.94
C TYR A 355 1.62 -17.38 -11.23
N GLN A 356 2.75 -17.93 -11.68
CA GLN A 356 4.08 -17.65 -11.11
C GLN A 356 4.40 -16.14 -11.13
N GLY A 357 4.86 -15.61 -10.00
CA GLY A 357 5.24 -14.21 -9.83
C GLY A 357 4.08 -13.24 -9.60
N LYS A 358 2.82 -13.62 -9.84
CA LYS A 358 1.67 -12.73 -9.63
C LYS A 358 1.38 -12.52 -8.15
N SER A 359 1.53 -13.56 -7.33
CA SER A 359 1.44 -13.47 -5.86
C SER A 359 2.45 -12.47 -5.30
N ALA A 360 3.71 -12.49 -5.80
CA ALA A 360 4.72 -11.50 -5.43
C ALA A 360 4.35 -10.07 -5.88
N GLN A 361 3.81 -9.90 -7.09
CA GLN A 361 3.39 -8.58 -7.58
C GLN A 361 2.24 -7.99 -6.74
N ASN A 362 1.24 -8.81 -6.42
CA ASN A 362 0.11 -8.40 -5.58
C ASN A 362 0.60 -7.97 -4.18
N ALA A 363 1.49 -8.76 -3.57
CA ALA A 363 2.09 -8.41 -2.29
C ALA A 363 2.93 -7.12 -2.36
N LYS A 364 3.69 -6.91 -3.45
CA LYS A 364 4.46 -5.66 -3.65
C LYS A 364 3.55 -4.46 -3.83
N ALA A 365 2.46 -4.60 -4.59
CA ALA A 365 1.48 -3.54 -4.77
C ALA A 365 0.85 -3.13 -3.44
N PHE A 366 0.43 -4.11 -2.64
CA PHE A 366 -0.08 -3.91 -1.28
C PHE A 366 0.92 -3.15 -0.39
N ILE A 367 2.16 -3.64 -0.32
CA ILE A 367 3.20 -3.00 0.50
C ILE A 367 3.46 -1.56 0.05
N ASN A 368 3.62 -1.33 -1.26
CA ASN A 368 3.91 -0.01 -1.81
C ASN A 368 2.75 0.96 -1.61
N GLY A 369 1.50 0.48 -1.71
CA GLY A 369 0.30 1.26 -1.44
C GLY A 369 0.29 1.77 0.00
N VAL A 370 0.54 0.89 0.97
CA VAL A 370 0.56 1.25 2.40
C VAL A 370 1.79 2.09 2.79
N LEU A 371 2.94 1.88 2.15
CA LEU A 371 4.19 2.62 2.40
C LEU A 371 4.23 4.03 1.80
N ASP A 372 3.23 4.43 1.02
CA ASP A 372 3.17 5.74 0.36
C ASP A 372 3.39 6.88 1.38
N PRO A 373 4.46 7.68 1.24
CA PRO A 373 4.84 8.68 2.24
C PRO A 373 3.85 9.86 2.32
N ASN A 374 2.90 9.94 1.38
CA ASN A 374 1.89 11.00 1.32
C ASN A 374 0.57 10.59 1.98
N VAL A 375 0.48 9.40 2.60
CA VAL A 375 -0.70 8.93 3.32
C VAL A 375 -0.35 8.36 4.68
N ILE A 376 -1.32 8.38 5.60
CA ILE A 376 -1.29 7.50 6.77
C ILE A 376 -1.76 6.12 6.32
N GLY A 377 -0.90 5.12 6.48
CA GLY A 377 -1.15 3.75 6.02
C GLY A 377 -1.45 2.77 7.16
N PHE A 378 -2.46 1.94 7.00
CA PHE A 378 -2.65 0.75 7.83
C PHE A 378 -2.82 -0.48 6.94
N GLY A 379 -1.80 -1.34 6.92
CA GLY A 379 -1.81 -2.60 6.18
C GLY A 379 -2.08 -3.76 7.12
N THR A 380 -3.04 -4.62 6.79
CA THR A 380 -3.24 -5.88 7.52
C THR A 380 -2.93 -7.09 6.67
N ILE A 381 -2.44 -8.13 7.31
CA ILE A 381 -2.23 -9.46 6.73
C ILE A 381 -3.00 -10.42 7.62
N ASP A 382 -4.25 -10.67 7.27
CA ASP A 382 -5.12 -11.59 8.00
C ASP A 382 -4.81 -13.03 7.62
N ASP A 383 -4.88 -13.95 8.58
CA ASP A 383 -4.45 -15.35 8.40
C ASP A 383 -3.03 -15.48 7.79
N ILE A 384 -2.05 -14.77 8.38
CA ILE A 384 -0.65 -14.82 7.89
C ILE A 384 -0.08 -16.25 7.87
N ASP A 385 -0.56 -17.14 8.73
CA ASP A 385 -0.21 -18.58 8.71
C ASP A 385 -0.64 -19.29 7.42
N GLN A 386 -1.65 -18.78 6.73
CA GLN A 386 -2.11 -19.28 5.43
C GLN A 386 -1.50 -18.51 4.25
N LEU A 387 -1.02 -17.29 4.45
CA LEU A 387 -0.42 -16.47 3.40
C LEU A 387 1.09 -16.64 3.27
N ALA A 388 1.77 -16.81 4.40
CA ALA A 388 3.23 -16.85 4.49
C ALA A 388 3.68 -18.20 5.08
N GLY A 389 3.87 -19.18 4.19
CA GLY A 389 4.30 -20.52 4.58
C GLY A 389 5.74 -20.56 5.12
N LYS A 390 5.98 -21.47 6.07
CA LYS A 390 7.30 -21.73 6.65
C LYS A 390 8.25 -22.32 5.59
N ARG A 391 9.46 -21.77 5.51
CA ARG A 391 10.46 -22.23 4.53
C ARG A 391 10.89 -23.67 4.82
N GLY A 392 10.87 -24.52 3.79
CA GLY A 392 11.24 -25.93 3.90
C GLY A 392 10.07 -26.87 4.23
N ASP A 393 8.88 -26.33 4.50
CA ASP A 393 7.66 -27.13 4.53
C ASP A 393 7.32 -27.59 3.10
N ARG A 394 7.16 -28.90 2.93
CA ARG A 394 6.79 -29.50 1.63
C ARG A 394 5.34 -29.19 1.23
N GLN A 395 4.52 -28.71 2.17
CA GLN A 395 3.13 -28.38 1.93
C GLN A 395 2.90 -26.90 1.52
N ALA A 396 3.91 -26.03 1.64
CA ALA A 396 3.78 -24.63 1.25
C ALA A 396 3.73 -24.45 -0.27
N SER A 397 2.78 -23.65 -0.76
CA SER A 397 2.62 -23.35 -2.18
C SER A 397 3.70 -22.37 -2.68
N ALA A 398 3.96 -22.39 -3.99
CA ALA A 398 4.91 -21.44 -4.60
C ALA A 398 4.48 -19.98 -4.38
N GLY A 399 3.18 -19.69 -4.50
CA GLY A 399 2.62 -18.35 -4.24
C GLY A 399 2.79 -17.89 -2.80
N GLN A 400 2.63 -18.79 -1.81
CA GLN A 400 2.91 -18.48 -0.40
C GLN A 400 4.39 -18.13 -0.18
N LEU A 401 5.31 -18.91 -0.76
CA LEU A 401 6.74 -18.64 -0.64
C LEU A 401 7.16 -17.32 -1.31
N GLU A 402 6.53 -16.98 -2.44
CA GLU A 402 6.69 -15.68 -3.12
C GLU A 402 6.25 -14.52 -2.22
N ILE A 403 5.07 -14.61 -1.59
CA ILE A 403 4.57 -13.60 -0.65
C ILE A 403 5.51 -13.49 0.55
N THR A 404 5.91 -14.62 1.15
CA THR A 404 6.88 -14.64 2.25
C THR A 404 8.18 -13.92 1.88
N ALA A 405 8.68 -14.09 0.66
CA ALA A 405 9.89 -13.39 0.20
C ALA A 405 9.69 -11.87 0.14
N VAL A 406 8.56 -11.40 -0.39
CA VAL A 406 8.22 -9.97 -0.48
C VAL A 406 8.04 -9.34 0.90
N LEU A 407 7.30 -9.98 1.80
CA LEU A 407 7.11 -9.49 3.18
C LEU A 407 8.45 -9.39 3.92
N MET A 408 9.33 -10.35 3.69
CA MET A 408 10.67 -10.33 4.25
C MET A 408 11.51 -9.17 3.68
N GLU A 409 11.54 -8.98 2.36
CA GLU A 409 12.21 -7.83 1.78
C GLU A 409 11.65 -6.50 2.34
N SER A 410 10.34 -6.43 2.55
CA SER A 410 9.64 -5.20 2.89
C SER A 410 9.75 -4.80 4.36
N PHE A 411 9.75 -5.76 5.30
CA PHE A 411 9.71 -5.46 6.73
C PHE A 411 11.07 -5.30 7.40
N ALA A 412 12.14 -5.79 6.77
CA ALA A 412 13.51 -5.64 7.29
C ALA A 412 14.59 -5.76 6.21
N GLY A 413 14.27 -5.40 4.97
CA GLY A 413 15.25 -5.35 3.89
C GLY A 413 16.20 -4.17 4.05
N ALA A 414 17.36 -4.23 3.38
CA ALA A 414 18.36 -3.17 3.42
C ALA A 414 17.82 -1.80 2.93
N ASN A 415 16.72 -1.81 2.16
CA ASN A 415 16.10 -0.63 1.56
C ASN A 415 14.82 -0.18 2.29
N THR A 416 14.39 -0.86 3.35
CA THR A 416 13.17 -0.50 4.08
C THR A 416 13.41 0.77 4.89
N VAL A 417 12.68 1.85 4.59
CA VAL A 417 12.72 3.11 5.34
C VAL A 417 11.45 3.24 6.18
N VAL A 418 11.61 3.11 7.50
CA VAL A 418 10.50 3.31 8.46
C VAL A 418 10.38 4.80 8.78
N ARG A 419 9.37 5.46 8.20
CA ARG A 419 9.12 6.90 8.41
C ARG A 419 8.13 7.19 9.54
N GLY A 420 7.37 6.18 9.95
CA GLY A 420 6.32 6.31 10.96
C GLY A 420 4.98 6.85 10.44
N ASN A 421 4.75 6.83 9.12
CA ASN A 421 3.45 7.15 8.50
C ASN A 421 2.53 5.94 8.38
N CYS A 422 3.05 4.73 8.53
CA CYS A 422 2.25 3.51 8.37
C CYS A 422 2.66 2.41 9.34
N THR A 423 1.74 1.47 9.55
CA THR A 423 1.99 0.25 10.33
C THR A 423 1.40 -0.98 9.62
N PHE A 424 2.03 -2.14 9.84
CA PHE A 424 1.56 -3.43 9.36
C PHE A 424 1.17 -4.36 10.52
N GLY A 425 -0.07 -4.84 10.50
CA GLY A 425 -0.58 -5.84 11.45
C GLY A 425 -0.64 -7.23 10.81
N MET A 426 0.13 -8.17 11.34
CA MET A 426 0.11 -9.58 10.93
C MET A 426 -0.73 -10.39 11.91
N PHE A 427 -1.83 -10.98 11.47
CA PHE A 427 -2.75 -11.70 12.36
C PHE A 427 -2.75 -13.19 12.07
N SER A 428 -2.58 -14.01 13.10
CA SER A 428 -2.51 -15.46 12.96
C SER A 428 -3.40 -16.20 13.95
N ASN A 429 -3.97 -17.31 13.51
CA ASN A 429 -4.60 -18.31 14.39
C ASN A 429 -3.58 -19.30 14.97
N TYR A 430 -2.49 -19.54 14.24
CA TYR A 430 -1.46 -20.53 14.53
C TYR A 430 -0.07 -19.91 14.36
N PRO A 431 0.39 -19.10 15.33
CA PRO A 431 1.66 -18.38 15.23
C PRO A 431 2.88 -19.28 15.00
N GLU A 432 2.80 -20.56 15.38
CA GLU A 432 3.80 -21.59 15.14
C GLU A 432 3.96 -21.98 13.66
N ASN A 433 2.93 -21.78 12.84
CA ASN A 433 2.93 -22.09 11.41
C ASN A 433 3.51 -20.94 10.56
N VAL A 434 3.66 -19.76 11.16
CA VAL A 434 4.25 -18.58 10.51
C VAL A 434 5.77 -18.74 10.43
N ASP A 435 6.37 -18.25 9.35
CA ASP A 435 7.83 -18.24 9.19
C ASP A 435 8.52 -17.57 10.39
N ASP A 436 9.52 -18.27 10.95
CA ASP A 436 10.21 -17.85 12.17
C ASP A 436 10.87 -16.47 12.01
N ALA A 437 11.34 -16.15 10.79
CA ALA A 437 12.00 -14.88 10.55
C ALA A 437 10.99 -13.72 10.48
N LEU A 438 9.82 -13.92 9.88
CA LEU A 438 8.70 -12.96 9.89
C LEU A 438 8.19 -12.71 11.32
N ARG A 439 7.96 -13.78 12.09
CA ARG A 439 7.54 -13.71 13.50
C ARG A 439 8.51 -12.87 14.32
N GLN A 440 9.80 -13.14 14.21
CA GLN A 440 10.85 -12.38 14.89
C GLN A 440 11.04 -10.94 14.35
N ARG A 441 10.46 -10.58 13.19
CA ARG A 441 10.46 -9.22 12.60
C ARG A 441 9.32 -8.34 13.10
N ALA A 442 8.34 -8.90 13.80
CA ALA A 442 7.32 -8.09 14.47
C ALA A 442 7.97 -7.28 15.60
N GLY A 443 7.84 -5.96 15.55
CA GLY A 443 8.33 -5.03 16.58
C GLY A 443 7.47 -5.02 17.85
N ALA A 444 6.24 -5.54 17.78
CA ALA A 444 5.39 -5.76 18.94
C ALA A 444 4.52 -7.00 18.76
N ARG A 445 3.99 -7.52 19.88
CA ARG A 445 3.09 -8.67 19.91
C ARG A 445 1.84 -8.35 20.71
N PHE A 446 0.69 -8.47 20.06
CA PHE A 446 -0.63 -8.18 20.62
C PHE A 446 -1.30 -9.52 20.88
N LEU A 447 -1.45 -9.87 22.15
CA LEU A 447 -2.12 -11.10 22.55
C LEU A 447 -3.64 -10.86 22.54
N VAL A 448 -4.34 -11.60 21.69
CA VAL A 448 -5.78 -11.50 21.46
C VAL A 448 -6.44 -12.77 21.99
N ASP A 449 -6.61 -12.86 23.30
CA ASP A 449 -7.18 -14.04 23.98
C ASP A 449 -8.72 -14.07 23.99
N GLY A 450 -9.37 -12.96 23.62
CA GLY A 450 -10.82 -12.79 23.72
C GLY A 450 -11.30 -12.50 25.15
N PRO A 451 -12.59 -12.71 25.45
CA PRO A 451 -13.15 -12.55 26.79
C PRO A 451 -12.58 -13.62 27.74
N GLN A 452 -12.15 -13.24 28.94
CA GLN A 452 -11.50 -14.14 29.91
C GLN A 452 -12.30 -14.27 31.22
N THR A 453 -12.90 -13.18 31.67
CA THR A 453 -13.60 -13.07 32.95
C THR A 453 -15.11 -13.25 32.79
N ARG A 454 -15.81 -13.59 33.89
CA ARG A 454 -17.29 -13.65 33.88
C ARG A 454 -17.89 -12.33 33.38
N GLU A 455 -17.29 -11.23 33.79
CA GLU A 455 -17.67 -9.86 33.44
C GLU A 455 -17.55 -9.64 31.93
N ASP A 456 -16.46 -10.09 31.30
CA ASP A 456 -16.30 -10.06 29.84
C ASP A 456 -17.38 -10.89 29.12
N TYR A 457 -17.73 -12.06 29.65
CA TYR A 457 -18.79 -12.89 29.07
C TYR A 457 -20.18 -12.25 29.16
N ILE A 458 -20.44 -11.47 30.22
CA ILE A 458 -21.68 -10.69 30.34
C ILE A 458 -21.68 -9.54 29.33
N ASP A 459 -20.57 -8.81 29.22
CA ASP A 459 -20.42 -7.68 28.28
C ASP A 459 -20.58 -8.13 26.82
N ILE A 460 -19.94 -9.22 26.40
CA ILE A 460 -20.05 -9.73 25.02
C ILE A 460 -21.47 -10.24 24.73
N LEU A 461 -22.13 -10.89 25.69
CA LEU A 461 -23.51 -11.34 25.52
C LEU A 461 -24.46 -10.15 25.38
N ALA A 462 -24.31 -9.14 26.23
CA ALA A 462 -25.09 -7.91 26.17
C ALA A 462 -24.90 -7.16 24.84
N LEU A 463 -23.64 -7.06 24.37
CA LEU A 463 -23.30 -6.44 23.10
C LEU A 463 -23.96 -7.18 21.91
N LEU A 464 -23.89 -8.51 21.88
CA LEU A 464 -24.40 -9.34 20.79
C LEU A 464 -25.93 -9.47 20.78
N LEU A 465 -26.58 -9.54 21.95
CA LEU A 465 -28.04 -9.52 22.08
C LEU A 465 -28.63 -8.18 21.61
N GLY A 466 -27.85 -7.10 21.71
CA GLY A 466 -28.25 -5.76 21.29
C GLY A 466 -29.40 -5.24 22.14
N LYS A 467 -30.26 -4.38 21.55
CA LYS A 467 -31.33 -3.69 22.29
C LYS A 467 -32.71 -4.35 22.17
N ARG A 468 -32.83 -5.52 21.53
CA ARG A 468 -34.12 -6.16 21.20
C ARG A 468 -34.52 -7.24 22.22
N HIS A 469 -34.38 -6.94 23.50
CA HIS A 469 -34.80 -7.82 24.61
C HIS A 469 -35.04 -7.02 25.89
N ASP A 470 -35.84 -7.57 26.81
CA ASP A 470 -36.14 -6.97 28.11
C ASP A 470 -35.42 -7.67 29.28
N ILE A 471 -34.40 -8.50 28.99
CA ILE A 471 -33.59 -9.19 30.01
C ILE A 471 -32.80 -8.16 30.84
N PRO A 472 -32.97 -8.10 32.18
CA PRO A 472 -32.25 -7.16 33.04
C PRO A 472 -30.79 -7.60 33.28
N MET A 473 -29.87 -6.63 33.45
CA MET A 473 -28.43 -6.90 33.65
C MET A 473 -28.07 -7.50 35.02
N GLY A 474 -28.95 -7.36 36.02
CA GLY A 474 -28.64 -7.76 37.40
C GLY A 474 -27.55 -6.88 38.02
N GLU A 475 -26.76 -7.43 38.94
CA GLU A 475 -25.62 -6.77 39.58
C GLU A 475 -24.39 -6.78 38.66
N HIS A 476 -24.48 -6.09 37.52
CA HIS A 476 -23.37 -5.92 36.58
C HIS A 476 -23.40 -4.53 35.96
N GLU A 477 -22.27 -3.82 36.05
CA GLU A 477 -22.07 -2.54 35.36
C GLU A 477 -21.36 -2.80 34.03
N LEU A 478 -22.08 -2.54 32.93
CA LEU A 478 -21.56 -2.78 31.57
C LEU A 478 -20.25 -2.04 31.35
N TYR A 479 -19.24 -2.77 30.88
CA TYR A 479 -17.93 -2.25 30.50
C TYR A 479 -17.07 -1.68 31.64
N ALA A 480 -17.46 -1.81 32.91
CA ALA A 480 -16.67 -1.31 34.04
C ALA A 480 -15.28 -1.97 34.14
N ALA A 481 -15.17 -3.25 33.79
CA ALA A 481 -13.90 -3.98 33.74
C ALA A 481 -12.99 -3.53 32.58
N GLN A 482 -13.47 -2.66 31.67
CA GLN A 482 -12.71 -2.21 30.51
C GLN A 482 -11.84 -0.97 30.75
N GLU A 483 -11.82 -0.42 31.98
CA GLU A 483 -10.89 0.66 32.34
C GLU A 483 -9.43 0.18 32.23
N LEU A 484 -8.73 0.67 31.19
CA LEU A 484 -7.45 0.14 30.70
C LEU A 484 -6.28 0.21 31.70
N THR A 485 -6.28 1.16 32.64
CA THR A 485 -5.08 1.56 33.37
C THR A 485 -4.64 0.56 34.45
N ARG A 486 -5.58 -0.12 35.14
CA ARG A 486 -5.24 -1.08 36.22
C ARG A 486 -4.73 -2.42 35.69
N ALA A 487 -5.35 -2.94 34.63
CA ALA A 487 -5.02 -4.26 34.09
C ALA A 487 -3.61 -4.33 33.48
N VAL A 488 -3.12 -3.24 32.89
CA VAL A 488 -1.79 -3.18 32.26
C VAL A 488 -0.67 -3.25 33.31
N ALA A 489 -0.78 -2.50 34.41
CA ALA A 489 0.21 -2.52 35.49
C ALA A 489 0.31 -3.89 36.17
N GLU A 490 -0.83 -4.53 36.45
CA GLU A 490 -0.87 -5.87 37.05
C GLU A 490 -0.30 -6.96 36.13
N SER A 491 -0.47 -6.82 34.81
CA SER A 491 0.09 -7.76 33.84
C SER A 491 1.62 -7.72 33.81
N PHE A 492 2.22 -6.53 33.77
CA PHE A 492 3.69 -6.39 33.75
C PHE A 492 4.35 -6.88 35.03
N ALA A 493 3.70 -6.69 36.18
CA ALA A 493 4.20 -7.19 37.47
C ALA A 493 4.41 -8.71 37.46
N LYS A 494 3.58 -9.46 36.71
CA LYS A 494 3.68 -10.93 36.57
C LYS A 494 4.97 -11.38 35.86
N HIS A 495 5.61 -10.51 35.06
CA HIS A 495 6.86 -10.82 34.36
C HIS A 495 8.13 -10.53 35.17
N SER A 496 7.99 -10.11 36.42
CA SER A 496 9.14 -9.90 37.32
C SER A 496 9.90 -11.19 37.62
N ARG A 497 9.25 -12.35 37.41
CA ARG A 497 9.88 -13.69 37.45
C ARG A 497 9.44 -14.50 36.22
N PRO A 498 10.32 -15.32 35.62
CA PRO A 498 9.94 -16.23 34.56
C PRO A 498 8.82 -17.20 34.95
N ALA A 499 7.91 -17.48 34.02
CA ALA A 499 6.85 -18.45 34.18
C ALA A 499 7.28 -19.87 33.75
N GLU A 500 8.12 -20.00 32.72
CA GLU A 500 8.59 -21.28 32.22
C GLU A 500 9.63 -21.90 33.16
N GLN A 501 9.48 -23.18 33.49
CA GLN A 501 10.25 -23.82 34.56
C GLN A 501 11.76 -23.84 34.28
N LYS A 502 12.16 -24.11 33.04
CA LYS A 502 13.57 -24.09 32.62
C LYS A 502 14.18 -22.68 32.74
N LEU A 503 13.43 -21.65 32.35
CA LEU A 503 13.89 -20.27 32.42
C LEU A 503 13.96 -19.77 33.87
N ALA A 504 13.00 -20.15 34.71
CA ALA A 504 13.01 -19.85 36.13
C ALA A 504 14.26 -20.40 36.84
N GLN A 505 14.70 -21.62 36.48
CA GLN A 505 15.95 -22.20 37.00
C GLN A 505 17.18 -21.37 36.60
N VAL A 506 17.28 -20.97 35.32
CA VAL A 506 18.37 -20.10 34.85
C VAL A 506 18.39 -18.76 35.60
N PHE A 507 17.21 -18.16 35.79
CA PHE A 507 17.07 -16.90 36.50
C PHE A 507 17.49 -17.01 37.97
N ASP A 508 17.05 -18.05 38.66
CA ASP A 508 17.39 -18.29 40.07
C ASP A 508 18.88 -18.66 40.24
N ASP A 509 19.46 -19.45 39.34
CA ASP A 509 20.89 -19.80 39.34
C ASP A 509 21.77 -18.58 39.14
N VAL A 510 21.42 -17.70 38.19
CA VAL A 510 22.18 -16.48 37.92
C VAL A 510 22.05 -15.53 39.12
N ARG A 511 20.84 -15.25 39.62
CA ARG A 511 20.67 -14.41 40.82
C ARG A 511 21.40 -14.98 42.04
N GLY A 512 21.39 -16.30 42.22
CA GLY A 512 22.11 -16.97 43.31
C GLY A 512 23.63 -16.78 43.24
N ARG A 513 24.21 -16.67 42.03
CA ARG A 513 25.66 -16.49 41.84
C ARG A 513 26.12 -15.04 41.91
N ILE A 514 25.36 -14.10 41.34
CA ILE A 514 25.81 -12.72 41.14
C ILE A 514 24.94 -11.65 41.83
N GLY A 515 23.91 -12.06 42.58
CA GLY A 515 22.98 -11.18 43.28
C GLY A 515 21.93 -10.54 42.37
N GLU A 516 21.32 -9.46 42.84
CA GLU A 516 20.29 -8.72 42.09
C GLU A 516 20.82 -8.18 40.76
N LEU A 517 19.98 -8.26 39.72
CA LEU A 517 20.32 -7.93 38.33
C LEU A 517 20.16 -6.42 38.06
N ASP A 518 20.90 -5.61 38.80
CA ASP A 518 20.80 -4.14 38.88
C ASP A 518 21.73 -3.37 37.92
N THR A 519 22.51 -4.06 37.10
CA THR A 519 23.46 -3.44 36.16
C THR A 519 23.44 -4.14 34.80
N ILE A 520 23.79 -3.41 33.74
CA ILE A 520 23.88 -3.96 32.38
C ILE A 520 24.80 -5.18 32.32
N ALA A 521 25.92 -5.18 33.06
CA ALA A 521 26.83 -6.31 33.10
C ALA A 521 26.18 -7.57 33.69
N LYS A 522 25.42 -7.43 34.79
CA LYS A 522 24.70 -8.56 35.41
C LYS A 522 23.54 -9.05 34.55
N ILE A 523 22.79 -8.14 33.93
CA ILE A 523 21.74 -8.48 32.95
C ILE A 523 22.37 -9.21 31.76
N GLY A 524 23.56 -8.79 31.30
CA GLY A 524 24.33 -9.48 30.26
C GLY A 524 24.69 -10.92 30.64
N THR A 525 25.07 -11.17 31.90
CA THR A 525 25.28 -12.53 32.41
C THR A 525 24.00 -13.37 32.37
N TYR A 526 22.85 -12.78 32.73
CA TYR A 526 21.57 -13.45 32.62
C TYR A 526 21.22 -13.80 31.17
N LEU A 527 21.33 -12.85 30.24
CA LEU A 527 21.13 -13.07 28.80
C LEU A 527 22.03 -14.19 28.26
N LYS A 528 23.30 -14.26 28.70
CA LYS A 528 24.20 -15.36 28.33
C LYS A 528 23.76 -16.70 28.92
N GLY A 529 23.22 -16.70 30.15
CA GLY A 529 22.62 -17.88 30.77
C GLY A 529 21.44 -18.43 29.97
N ILE A 530 20.54 -17.54 29.49
CA ILE A 530 19.41 -17.92 28.63
C ILE A 530 19.93 -18.56 27.33
N HIS A 531 20.90 -17.94 26.67
CA HIS A 531 21.50 -18.49 25.45
C HIS A 531 22.18 -19.86 25.66
N MET A 532 22.75 -20.12 26.83
CA MET A 532 23.32 -21.44 27.14
C MET A 532 22.24 -22.51 27.39
N ALA A 533 21.05 -22.10 27.83
CA ALA A 533 19.91 -22.99 27.98
C ALA A 533 19.14 -23.21 26.66
N ASP A 534 19.18 -22.24 25.74
CA ASP A 534 18.60 -22.32 24.41
C ASP A 534 19.45 -21.56 23.38
N GLU A 535 20.12 -22.29 22.49
CA GLU A 535 21.01 -21.74 21.47
C GLU A 535 20.27 -20.85 20.44
N ARG A 536 18.94 -20.98 20.31
CA ARG A 536 18.12 -20.11 19.44
C ARG A 536 18.01 -18.68 19.97
N PHE A 537 18.29 -18.46 21.26
CA PHE A 537 18.35 -17.12 21.83
C PHE A 537 19.62 -16.41 21.35
N THR A 538 19.52 -15.68 20.24
CA THR A 538 20.65 -15.02 19.57
C THR A 538 20.68 -13.50 19.80
N GLY A 539 21.68 -12.80 19.25
CA GLY A 539 21.76 -11.34 19.29
C GLY A 539 20.50 -10.63 18.74
N ARG A 540 19.73 -11.30 17.88
CA ARG A 540 18.44 -10.81 17.40
C ARG A 540 17.40 -10.72 18.52
N ALA A 541 17.35 -11.70 19.42
CA ALA A 541 16.48 -11.66 20.59
C ALA A 541 16.83 -10.47 21.49
N ILE A 542 18.12 -10.21 21.71
CA ILE A 542 18.58 -9.06 22.50
C ILE A 542 18.15 -7.74 21.85
N LYS A 543 18.28 -7.61 20.53
CA LYS A 543 17.79 -6.44 19.78
C LYS A 543 16.27 -6.27 19.98
N ASN A 544 15.49 -7.33 19.78
CA ASN A 544 14.03 -7.28 19.92
C ASN A 544 13.60 -6.90 21.34
N ILE A 545 14.24 -7.45 22.37
CA ILE A 545 14.02 -7.07 23.78
C ILE A 545 14.35 -5.58 23.98
N THR A 546 15.48 -5.13 23.44
CA THR A 546 15.89 -3.72 23.57
C THR A 546 14.90 -2.78 22.89
N ASP A 547 14.40 -3.14 21.72
CA ASP A 547 13.38 -2.38 21.00
C ASP A 547 12.06 -2.38 21.80
N ALA A 548 11.64 -3.51 22.36
CA ALA A 548 10.48 -3.59 23.24
C ALA A 548 10.62 -2.72 24.50
N VAL A 549 11.81 -2.66 25.10
CA VAL A 549 12.10 -1.75 26.23
C VAL A 549 12.01 -0.29 25.82
N LYS A 550 12.48 0.08 24.62
CA LYS A 550 12.33 1.45 24.10
C LYS A 550 10.87 1.80 23.85
N VAL A 551 10.11 0.90 23.23
CA VAL A 551 8.65 1.04 23.03
C VAL A 551 7.96 1.22 24.39
N ARG A 552 8.39 0.47 25.41
CA ARG A 552 7.88 0.56 26.79
C ARG A 552 8.26 1.85 27.51
N ALA A 553 9.45 2.38 27.28
CA ALA A 553 9.85 3.68 27.80
C ALA A 553 9.07 4.84 27.16
N MET A 554 8.59 4.62 25.94
CA MET A 554 7.64 5.48 25.23
C MET A 554 6.18 5.08 25.50
N ASP A 555 5.91 4.23 26.51
CA ASP A 555 4.59 3.72 26.90
C ASP A 555 3.86 4.60 27.88
N VAL A 556 3.69 5.83 27.44
CA VAL A 556 2.85 6.85 28.05
C VAL A 556 1.56 7.00 27.25
N GLU A 557 0.47 7.19 27.99
CA GLU A 557 -0.84 7.45 27.43
C GLU A 557 -0.84 8.85 26.79
N LEU A 558 -0.95 8.87 25.45
CA LEU A 558 -1.07 10.12 24.70
C LEU A 558 -2.41 10.79 25.02
N PRO A 559 -2.43 12.06 25.50
CA PRO A 559 -3.67 12.73 25.88
C PRO A 559 -4.69 12.76 24.74
N ASP A 560 -5.95 12.46 25.03
CA ASP A 560 -7.01 12.50 24.01
C ASP A 560 -7.18 13.91 23.42
N GLU A 561 -6.99 14.95 24.25
CA GLU A 561 -7.05 16.37 23.87
C GLU A 561 -6.14 16.73 22.68
N TRP A 562 -5.03 16.00 22.50
CA TRP A 562 -4.11 16.22 21.36
C TRP A 562 -4.74 15.87 20.01
N PHE A 563 -5.77 15.03 20.00
CA PHE A 563 -6.40 14.50 18.79
C PHE A 563 -7.85 14.99 18.59
N GLU A 564 -8.36 15.82 19.49
CA GLU A 564 -9.68 16.45 19.35
C GLU A 564 -9.69 17.58 18.31
N THR A 565 -8.58 18.30 18.19
CA THR A 565 -8.40 19.36 17.19
C THR A 565 -7.05 19.24 16.50
N PRO A 566 -6.94 19.59 15.20
CA PRO A 566 -5.68 19.47 14.48
C PRO A 566 -4.53 20.27 15.08
N GLU A 567 -4.81 21.48 15.56
CA GLU A 567 -3.82 22.44 16.03
C GLU A 567 -3.23 22.06 17.41
N ALA A 568 -3.93 21.23 18.18
CA ALA A 568 -3.50 20.79 19.50
C ALA A 568 -2.23 19.93 19.46
N PHE A 569 -2.01 19.16 18.38
CA PHE A 569 -0.81 18.34 18.20
C PHE A 569 -0.51 18.01 16.73
N MET A 570 -1.52 17.56 15.98
CA MET A 570 -1.33 16.94 14.65
C MET A 570 -0.70 17.90 13.63
N HIS A 571 -1.10 19.18 13.62
CA HIS A 571 -0.58 20.22 12.72
C HIS A 571 0.62 21.00 13.27
N LYS A 572 1.11 20.66 14.47
CA LYS A 572 2.32 21.30 15.01
C LYS A 572 3.56 20.95 14.18
N ALA A 573 4.56 21.83 14.22
CA ALA A 573 5.83 21.58 13.60
C ALA A 573 6.53 20.36 14.22
N TYR A 574 7.35 19.66 13.43
CA TYR A 574 8.08 18.48 13.88
C TYR A 574 8.82 18.65 15.22
N ASP A 575 9.53 19.78 15.37
CA ASP A 575 10.36 20.04 16.55
C ASP A 575 9.51 20.23 17.81
N ASP A 576 8.31 20.82 17.68
CA ASP A 576 7.34 20.95 18.78
C ASP A 576 6.75 19.59 19.16
N LYS A 577 6.35 18.79 18.17
CA LYS A 577 5.87 17.41 18.41
C LYS A 577 6.93 16.57 19.11
N MET A 578 8.18 16.67 18.67
CA MET A 578 9.32 16.00 19.29
C MET A 578 9.50 16.42 20.76
N GLY A 579 9.43 17.71 21.06
CA GLY A 579 9.48 18.23 22.43
C GLY A 579 8.38 17.64 23.31
N MET A 580 7.12 17.74 22.86
CA MET A 580 5.95 17.22 23.58
C MET A 580 6.04 15.71 23.84
N VAL A 581 6.49 14.93 22.85
CA VAL A 581 6.65 13.47 22.98
C VAL A 581 7.81 13.13 23.94
N ASN A 582 8.91 13.88 23.89
CA ASN A 582 10.08 13.62 24.73
C ASN A 582 9.83 13.98 26.21
N GLU A 583 8.98 14.97 26.50
CA GLU A 583 8.56 15.31 27.86
C GLU A 583 7.78 14.18 28.54
N MET A 584 7.04 13.38 27.78
CA MET A 584 6.30 12.25 28.32
C MET A 584 7.15 10.98 28.47
N ARG A 585 8.38 10.96 27.97
CA ARG A 585 9.22 9.76 28.01
C ARG A 585 9.57 9.36 29.44
N VAL A 586 9.38 8.09 29.78
CA VAL A 586 9.78 7.53 31.07
C VAL A 586 11.23 7.00 30.99
N PRO A 587 12.05 7.18 32.04
CA PRO A 587 13.39 6.58 32.09
C PRO A 587 13.35 5.05 31.99
N ILE A 588 14.25 4.46 31.20
CA ILE A 588 14.42 3.00 31.15
C ILE A 588 15.01 2.54 32.48
N THR A 589 14.28 1.70 33.20
CA THR A 589 14.72 1.10 34.47
C THR A 589 15.25 -0.33 34.25
N THR A 590 16.07 -0.82 35.18
CA THR A 590 16.57 -2.21 35.17
C THR A 590 15.44 -3.22 35.28
N GLU A 591 14.44 -2.92 36.10
CA GLU A 591 13.22 -3.73 36.24
C GLU A 591 12.47 -3.89 34.91
N MET A 592 12.31 -2.79 34.17
CA MET A 592 11.68 -2.79 32.85
C MET A 592 12.41 -3.71 31.88
N VAL A 593 13.75 -3.65 31.86
CA VAL A 593 14.59 -4.52 31.03
C VAL A 593 14.41 -5.98 31.43
N LEU A 594 14.45 -6.31 32.72
CA LEU A 594 14.30 -7.69 33.20
C LEU A 594 12.93 -8.28 32.87
N GLN A 595 11.86 -7.52 33.06
CA GLN A 595 10.51 -7.95 32.72
C GLN A 595 10.38 -8.25 31.22
N GLU A 596 10.97 -7.43 30.35
CA GLU A 596 10.97 -7.66 28.91
C GLU A 596 11.82 -8.86 28.49
N VAL A 597 12.98 -9.06 29.13
CA VAL A 597 13.81 -10.27 28.94
C VAL A 597 13.00 -11.52 29.29
N ASN A 598 12.37 -11.54 30.47
CA ASN A 598 11.58 -12.68 30.93
C ASN A 598 10.39 -12.95 30.01
N ARG A 599 9.61 -11.92 29.67
CA ARG A 599 8.46 -12.02 28.78
C ARG A 599 8.84 -12.60 27.42
N TYR A 600 9.92 -12.11 26.81
CA TYR A 600 10.39 -12.59 25.51
C TYR A 600 10.87 -14.04 25.59
N ALA A 601 11.73 -14.35 26.58
CA ALA A 601 12.31 -15.68 26.72
C ALA A 601 11.26 -16.74 27.12
N ASP A 602 10.32 -16.44 28.02
CA ASP A 602 9.20 -17.33 28.35
C ASP A 602 8.40 -17.69 27.09
N SER A 603 8.19 -16.70 26.22
CA SER A 603 7.50 -16.92 24.94
C SER A 603 8.27 -17.90 24.06
N GLU A 604 9.56 -17.68 23.81
CA GLU A 604 10.37 -18.57 22.96
C GLU A 604 10.45 -20.00 23.53
N PHE A 605 10.65 -20.15 24.84
CA PHE A 605 10.70 -21.45 25.50
C PHE A 605 9.38 -22.22 25.37
N ARG A 606 8.25 -21.52 25.48
CA ARG A 606 6.92 -22.13 25.31
C ARG A 606 6.70 -22.69 23.91
N TYR A 607 7.18 -22.02 22.86
CA TYR A 607 7.02 -22.50 21.48
C TYR A 607 7.93 -23.68 21.16
N ALA A 608 9.12 -23.69 21.76
CA ALA A 608 10.05 -24.79 21.62
C ALA A 608 9.49 -26.13 22.10
N ASP A 609 8.97 -26.14 23.32
CA ASP A 609 8.50 -27.37 23.95
C ASP A 609 7.14 -27.80 23.37
N LYS A 610 6.28 -26.85 22.98
CA LYS A 610 4.96 -27.17 22.38
C LYS A 610 5.02 -27.78 20.99
N SER A 611 5.99 -27.42 20.13
CA SER A 611 6.01 -27.97 18.76
C SER A 611 6.17 -29.50 18.76
N ASP A 612 7.05 -30.01 19.62
CA ASP A 612 7.30 -31.45 19.72
C ASP A 612 6.18 -32.17 20.49
N GLU A 613 5.69 -31.59 21.61
CA GLU A 613 4.55 -32.14 22.35
C GLU A 613 3.28 -32.19 21.51
N VAL A 614 2.96 -31.14 20.77
CA VAL A 614 1.77 -31.08 19.90
C VAL A 614 1.89 -32.10 18.77
N ALA A 615 3.08 -32.32 18.21
CA ALA A 615 3.30 -33.36 17.22
C ALA A 615 3.06 -34.77 17.80
N ILE A 616 3.51 -35.01 19.03
CA ILE A 616 3.28 -36.27 19.76
C ILE A 616 1.81 -36.45 20.10
N ASP A 617 1.14 -35.42 20.65
CA ASP A 617 -0.27 -35.46 21.01
C ASP A 617 -1.18 -35.66 19.78
N ASN A 618 -0.85 -35.02 18.66
CA ASN A 618 -1.54 -35.24 17.39
C ASN A 618 -1.33 -36.67 16.90
N ALA A 619 -0.11 -37.21 16.97
CA ALA A 619 0.15 -38.60 16.63
C ALA A 619 -0.63 -39.58 17.52
N VAL A 620 -0.71 -39.32 18.83
CA VAL A 620 -1.51 -40.12 19.79
C VAL A 620 -3.00 -40.03 19.47
N ARG A 621 -3.52 -38.83 19.20
CA ARG A 621 -4.92 -38.62 18.81
C ARG A 621 -5.26 -39.32 17.50
N ASP A 622 -4.37 -39.26 16.51
CA ASP A 622 -4.58 -39.90 15.22
C ASP A 622 -4.50 -41.42 15.35
N MET A 623 -3.59 -41.96 16.16
CA MET A 623 -3.59 -43.39 16.52
C MET A 623 -4.91 -43.80 17.18
N GLY A 624 -5.42 -43.01 18.14
CA GLY A 624 -6.71 -43.27 18.80
C GLY A 624 -7.90 -43.19 17.85
N ARG A 625 -7.91 -42.23 16.92
CA ARG A 625 -8.91 -42.12 15.84
C ARG A 625 -8.83 -43.32 14.89
N MET A 626 -7.63 -43.77 14.55
CA MET A 626 -7.43 -44.95 13.70
C MET A 626 -7.91 -46.23 14.39
N GLU A 627 -7.63 -46.38 15.69
CA GLU A 627 -8.13 -47.49 16.52
C GLU A 627 -9.66 -47.50 16.56
N GLU A 628 -10.27 -46.35 16.82
CA GLU A 628 -11.72 -46.20 16.86
C GLU A 628 -12.37 -46.45 15.49
N ALA A 629 -11.78 -45.93 14.41
CA ALA A 629 -12.22 -46.17 13.05
C ALA A 629 -12.12 -47.65 12.67
N LYS A 630 -11.02 -48.31 13.04
CA LYS A 630 -10.81 -49.75 12.82
C LYS A 630 -11.83 -50.59 13.60
N ARG A 631 -12.10 -50.23 14.86
CA ARG A 631 -13.14 -50.85 15.69
C ARG A 631 -14.51 -50.76 15.03
N ARG A 632 -14.90 -49.57 14.56
CA ARG A 632 -16.19 -49.35 13.86
C ARG A 632 -16.27 -50.11 12.54
N TYR A 633 -15.19 -50.13 11.76
CA TYR A 633 -15.12 -50.86 10.49
C TYR A 633 -15.27 -52.37 10.67
N LEU A 634 -14.63 -52.95 11.69
CA LEU A 634 -14.74 -54.37 12.00
C LEU A 634 -16.13 -54.72 12.56
N ALA A 635 -16.72 -53.85 13.40
CA ALA A 635 -18.08 -54.04 13.89
C ALA A 635 -19.15 -54.00 12.79
N GLY A 636 -18.94 -53.21 11.72
CA GLY A 636 -19.84 -53.17 10.55
C GLY A 636 -19.69 -54.34 9.58
N LYS A 637 -18.75 -55.26 9.81
CA LYS A 637 -18.55 -56.49 9.03
C LYS A 637 -19.07 -57.76 9.73
N GLY A 638 -19.51 -57.64 10.98
CA GLY A 638 -20.03 -58.73 11.81
C GLY A 638 -21.53 -58.91 11.65
#